data_AF-A0A8C2L6Y6-F1
#
_entry.id   AF-A0A8C2L6Y6-F1
#
_cell.length_a   1.000
_cell.length_b   1.000
_cell.length_c   1.000
_cell.angle_alpha   90.00
_cell.angle_beta   90.00
_cell.angle_gamma   90.00
#
_symmetry.space_group_name_H-M   'P 1'
#
loop_
_entity.id
_entity.type
_entity.pdbx_description
1 polymer ?
#
loop_
_entity_poly.entity_id
_entity_poly.type
_entity_poly.pdbx_seq_one_letter_code
_entity_poly.pdbx_strand_id
1 'polypeptide(L)'
;MRNGLIHEDAETRHVLGCFRDRLKRLIQVEPLLDLLHFLEPDRKDRIKAKFREEGDITAAAFLIDEIIHSKNYARGWSRELIAALETVGCRHAAKYVLNSPPEPTEEAENDSCVRLIDLLQLTLVSMKTGDVCAHCRALGLLTLEDQENNQGNIGGARLLLKRLVKNEAGWFSKFLQALEDTEHHDLVRELRGELCNGDGEARTQTQLSNYRIISLPSSEESKRDIVLRDYQMEVARPALEEKNIIICLPTGSGKTRVAVYITKKHLERKKQMGQPGKVVVLVNKVPLVEQHYKAEFGRFLKHQYSVERVSGASQLKISFPQIIEQNDIIICTAQILENSLAKAKNGDEDGIKLSQFTLMVIDECHHTKKGGVYNHIMIRYLSQKHKNQLLKKQEKSPVPLPQILGLTASPGVGGAMNQQMAEEHILQICANLDAFTIKTTTFKEEEAKTPYKRIARAEERKEDPFGDVIKKIMDEIHTHADLKPLCDPGTQYYEQWVVQKEQNAAKEENQMVRVCAEHLRQYNEALHQSNTIRMSDAFRFLNKYHTEELKTKSSPDEEGTITITDTERFLFTLFKDNKAKLQELMGKPQYENNSLAQLKTSILKEFSTRERARGIIFTRTRLSAIALCQWIQENPKFDEVGVRASYLIGGGDQSVVKPMTAAEQKDVLNKFRDGQINLLIATTVAEEGLDIAECNFVIRYCLVTNEIAMIQARGRGRAEDSSYTLVAEAGSGVAERESVNEYREKMMSTAIAKVCKMNRADYEKKTREFQMQAIIEEKVKIKKKLLKGMMKEPPSKISLSCRQCSVFVCSGEDIEKIENMHHVNVTKQFSKLFTVRENASLQERLLDYETNGVIACKNCGQQWGSMMLYKSIECPCLHIKHFVVTYSSKKKTFSKWSELPIKFPAFDYTQHADLLVEDSEEEDLETD
;
A
#
# COMPACT_ATOMS: atom_id res chain seq x y z
N MET A 1 -34.49 -32.44 44.88
CA MET A 1 -34.41 -32.38 43.40
C MET A 1 -35.11 -31.15 42.78
N ARG A 2 -36.29 -30.70 43.25
CA ARG A 2 -37.05 -29.58 42.63
C ARG A 2 -36.37 -28.19 42.62
N ASN A 3 -35.49 -27.89 43.59
CA ASN A 3 -34.77 -26.59 43.65
C ASN A 3 -33.41 -26.58 42.94
N GLY A 4 -32.86 -27.75 42.58
CA GLY A 4 -31.54 -27.85 41.94
C GLY A 4 -31.56 -27.49 40.44
N LEU A 5 -32.59 -27.95 39.72
CA LEU A 5 -32.72 -27.72 38.27
C LEU A 5 -32.96 -26.24 37.90
N ILE A 6 -33.62 -25.47 38.78
CA ILE A 6 -33.88 -24.04 38.56
C ILE A 6 -32.56 -23.23 38.71
N HIS A 7 -31.69 -23.67 39.61
CA HIS A 7 -30.38 -23.05 39.81
C HIS A 7 -29.44 -23.36 38.63
N GLU A 8 -29.43 -24.60 38.15
CA GLU A 8 -28.64 -25.03 36.97
C GLU A 8 -29.04 -24.27 35.69
N ASP A 9 -30.35 -24.11 35.41
CA ASP A 9 -30.83 -23.37 34.23
C ASP A 9 -30.47 -21.87 34.29
N ALA A 10 -30.51 -21.25 35.48
CA ALA A 10 -30.16 -19.85 35.67
C ALA A 10 -28.64 -19.59 35.56
N GLU A 11 -27.84 -20.49 36.13
CA GLU A 11 -26.38 -20.46 36.02
C GLU A 11 -25.92 -20.64 34.57
N THR A 12 -26.55 -21.57 33.84
CA THR A 12 -26.27 -21.80 32.42
C THR A 12 -26.56 -20.55 31.57
N ARG A 13 -27.66 -19.82 31.82
CA ARG A 13 -27.92 -18.54 31.12
C ARG A 13 -26.85 -17.50 31.39
N HIS A 14 -26.37 -17.40 32.63
CA HIS A 14 -25.32 -16.46 32.99
C HIS A 14 -24.00 -16.79 32.26
N VAL A 15 -23.63 -18.07 32.23
CA VAL A 15 -22.45 -18.60 31.53
C VAL A 15 -22.53 -18.35 30.01
N LEU A 16 -23.68 -18.59 29.39
CA LEU A 16 -23.92 -18.29 27.97
C LEU A 16 -23.69 -16.80 27.66
N GLY A 17 -24.10 -15.91 28.56
CA GLY A 17 -23.85 -14.46 28.44
C GLY A 17 -22.38 -14.10 28.59
N CYS A 18 -21.71 -14.61 29.63
CA CYS A 18 -20.30 -14.31 29.91
C CYS A 18 -19.35 -14.79 28.81
N PHE A 19 -19.62 -15.94 28.20
CA PHE A 19 -18.76 -16.55 27.19
C PHE A 19 -19.34 -16.47 25.77
N ARG A 20 -20.33 -15.59 25.53
CA ARG A 20 -21.03 -15.44 24.24
C ARG A 20 -20.08 -15.37 23.05
N ASP A 21 -19.06 -14.51 23.13
CA ASP A 21 -18.11 -14.33 22.03
C ASP A 21 -17.26 -15.56 21.73
N ARG A 22 -17.00 -16.40 22.74
CA ARG A 22 -16.28 -17.67 22.56
C ARG A 22 -17.21 -18.74 22.01
N LEU A 23 -18.39 -18.89 22.60
CA LEU A 23 -19.38 -19.91 22.26
C LEU A 23 -19.87 -19.80 20.81
N LYS A 24 -20.11 -18.58 20.31
CA LYS A 24 -20.55 -18.37 18.91
C LYS A 24 -19.57 -18.90 17.85
N ARG A 25 -18.28 -19.07 18.20
CA ARG A 25 -17.26 -19.63 17.29
C ARG A 25 -17.14 -21.16 17.41
N LEU A 26 -17.63 -21.75 18.48
CA LEU A 26 -17.49 -23.17 18.80
C LEU A 26 -18.74 -24.00 18.46
N ILE A 27 -19.91 -23.37 18.47
CA ILE A 27 -21.18 -24.03 18.18
C ILE A 27 -21.33 -24.26 16.68
N GLN A 28 -21.95 -25.39 16.30
CA GLN A 28 -22.46 -25.66 14.96
C GLN A 28 -23.99 -25.67 15.04
N VAL A 29 -24.64 -24.72 14.37
CA VAL A 29 -26.06 -24.44 14.64
C VAL A 29 -26.99 -25.46 13.99
N GLU A 30 -26.74 -25.82 12.73
CA GLU A 30 -27.65 -26.65 11.94
C GLU A 30 -27.88 -28.06 12.54
N PRO A 31 -26.85 -28.85 12.89
CA PRO A 31 -27.06 -30.17 13.51
C PRO A 31 -27.57 -30.06 14.96
N LEU A 32 -27.27 -28.95 15.64
CA LEU A 32 -27.69 -28.72 17.02
C LEU A 32 -29.18 -28.44 17.13
N LEU A 33 -29.74 -27.62 16.22
CA LEU A 33 -31.15 -27.21 16.27
C LEU A 33 -32.13 -28.38 16.24
N ASP A 34 -31.79 -29.46 15.53
CA ASP A 34 -32.66 -30.63 15.41
C ASP A 34 -32.76 -31.40 16.74
N LEU A 35 -31.77 -31.28 17.63
CA LEU A 35 -31.73 -31.92 18.95
C LEU A 35 -32.27 -31.06 20.10
N LEU A 36 -32.54 -29.77 19.88
CA LEU A 36 -33.08 -28.85 20.90
C LEU A 36 -34.62 -28.85 20.88
N HIS A 37 -35.26 -29.79 21.54
CA HIS A 37 -36.72 -29.96 21.56
C HIS A 37 -37.44 -28.86 22.36
N PHE A 38 -36.74 -28.18 23.26
CA PHE A 38 -37.29 -27.05 24.01
C PHE A 38 -37.52 -25.77 23.16
N LEU A 39 -36.99 -25.73 21.93
CA LEU A 39 -37.21 -24.61 21.00
C LEU A 39 -38.43 -24.88 20.11
N GLU A 40 -39.34 -23.91 20.04
CA GLU A 40 -40.51 -23.96 19.15
C GLU A 40 -40.10 -23.98 17.66
N PRO A 41 -40.87 -24.64 16.78
CA PRO A 41 -40.56 -24.75 15.34
C PRO A 41 -40.31 -23.40 14.65
N ASP A 42 -41.15 -22.40 14.90
CA ASP A 42 -41.01 -21.06 14.30
C ASP A 42 -39.67 -20.39 14.66
N ARG A 43 -39.17 -20.64 15.87
CA ARG A 43 -37.88 -20.11 16.32
C ARG A 43 -36.73 -20.85 15.65
N LYS A 44 -36.84 -22.17 15.53
CA LYS A 44 -35.86 -22.97 14.77
C LYS A 44 -35.78 -22.49 13.33
N ASP A 45 -36.90 -22.17 12.70
CA ASP A 45 -36.94 -21.69 11.32
C ASP A 45 -36.29 -20.32 11.15
N ARG A 46 -36.48 -19.39 12.10
CA ARG A 46 -35.78 -18.10 12.13
C ARG A 46 -34.27 -18.26 12.28
N ILE A 47 -33.82 -19.18 13.14
CA ILE A 47 -32.38 -19.46 13.33
C ILE A 47 -31.81 -20.13 12.07
N LYS A 48 -32.56 -21.04 11.42
CA LYS A 48 -32.18 -21.66 10.13
C LYS A 48 -32.13 -20.62 9.00
N ALA A 49 -33.01 -19.63 8.98
CA ALA A 49 -32.95 -18.53 8.02
C ALA A 49 -31.68 -17.68 8.21
N LYS A 50 -31.39 -17.26 9.45
CA LYS A 50 -30.14 -16.59 9.84
C LYS A 50 -28.89 -17.36 9.41
N PHE A 51 -28.90 -18.69 9.55
CA PHE A 51 -27.79 -19.53 9.08
C PHE A 51 -27.60 -19.48 7.56
N ARG A 52 -28.69 -19.52 6.79
CA ARG A 52 -28.64 -19.45 5.31
C ARG A 52 -28.17 -18.10 4.77
N GLU A 53 -28.51 -17.01 5.46
CA GLU A 53 -28.22 -15.64 5.03
C GLU A 53 -26.85 -15.14 5.52
N GLU A 54 -26.51 -15.39 6.78
CA GLU A 54 -25.38 -14.75 7.48
C GLU A 54 -24.33 -15.74 8.01
N GLY A 55 -24.57 -17.05 7.90
CA GLY A 55 -23.64 -18.11 8.28
C GLY A 55 -23.65 -18.54 9.76
N ASP A 56 -22.86 -19.59 10.05
CA ASP A 56 -22.85 -20.34 11.32
C ASP A 56 -22.57 -19.50 12.57
N ILE A 57 -21.63 -18.55 12.50
CA ILE A 57 -21.24 -17.72 13.66
C ILE A 57 -22.38 -16.79 14.07
N THR A 58 -23.04 -16.18 13.09
CA THR A 58 -24.11 -15.21 13.34
C THR A 58 -25.39 -15.92 13.78
N ALA A 59 -25.68 -17.08 13.18
CA ALA A 59 -26.75 -17.95 13.64
C ALA A 59 -26.52 -18.47 15.07
N ALA A 60 -25.27 -18.78 15.45
CA ALA A 60 -24.94 -19.25 16.80
C ALA A 60 -25.10 -18.14 17.83
N ALA A 61 -24.69 -16.91 17.48
CA ALA A 61 -24.93 -15.73 18.31
C ALA A 61 -26.43 -15.49 18.52
N PHE A 62 -27.21 -15.60 17.44
CA PHE A 62 -28.67 -15.44 17.48
C PHE A 62 -29.35 -16.54 18.33
N LEU A 63 -28.92 -17.79 18.20
CA LEU A 63 -29.38 -18.90 19.06
C LEU A 63 -29.08 -18.64 20.55
N ILE A 64 -27.86 -18.17 20.87
CA ILE A 64 -27.48 -17.83 22.25
C ILE A 64 -28.35 -16.70 22.79
N ASP A 65 -28.58 -15.66 22.00
CA ASP A 65 -29.42 -14.52 22.42
C ASP A 65 -30.87 -14.95 22.63
N GLU A 66 -31.42 -15.81 21.77
CA GLU A 66 -32.77 -16.36 21.93
C GLU A 66 -32.89 -17.20 23.21
N ILE A 67 -31.83 -17.93 23.60
CA ILE A 67 -31.81 -18.72 24.84
C ILE A 67 -31.70 -17.81 26.08
N ILE A 68 -30.90 -16.75 26.02
CA ILE A 68 -30.69 -15.81 27.13
C ILE A 68 -31.92 -14.95 27.40
N HIS A 69 -32.56 -14.42 26.34
CA HIS A 69 -33.64 -13.45 26.49
C HIS A 69 -35.02 -14.09 26.67
N SER A 70 -35.19 -15.36 26.33
CA SER A 70 -36.48 -16.04 26.50
C SER A 70 -36.70 -16.55 27.93
N LYS A 71 -37.83 -16.16 28.53
CA LYS A 71 -38.20 -16.48 29.92
C LYS A 71 -38.96 -17.81 30.10
N ASN A 72 -39.37 -18.46 29.02
CA ASN A 72 -40.37 -19.56 29.04
C ASN A 72 -39.86 -20.88 28.41
N TYR A 73 -38.75 -21.45 28.90
CA TYR A 73 -38.34 -22.81 28.53
C TYR A 73 -38.75 -23.83 29.59
N ALA A 74 -39.08 -25.06 29.16
CA ALA A 74 -39.34 -26.17 30.07
C ALA A 74 -38.12 -26.45 30.97
N ARG A 75 -38.35 -26.82 32.24
CA ARG A 75 -37.27 -27.03 33.22
C ARG A 75 -36.32 -28.15 32.76
N GLY A 76 -35.01 -27.90 32.84
CA GLY A 76 -33.99 -28.87 32.41
C GLY A 76 -33.51 -28.70 30.97
N TRP A 77 -33.88 -27.62 30.29
CA TRP A 77 -33.38 -27.27 28.95
C TRP A 77 -31.85 -27.11 28.91
N SER A 78 -31.22 -26.69 30.03
CA SER A 78 -29.76 -26.59 30.12
C SER A 78 -29.06 -27.94 29.91
N ARG A 79 -29.61 -29.00 30.51
CA ARG A 79 -29.09 -30.37 30.35
C ARG A 79 -29.32 -30.91 28.95
N GLU A 80 -30.44 -30.56 28.33
CA GLU A 80 -30.72 -30.89 26.94
C GLU A 80 -29.74 -30.18 25.98
N LEU A 81 -29.47 -28.89 26.21
CA LEU A 81 -28.48 -28.13 25.45
C LEU A 81 -27.07 -28.74 25.58
N ILE A 82 -26.65 -29.11 26.79
CA ILE A 82 -25.35 -29.74 27.03
C ILE A 82 -25.28 -31.11 26.34
N ALA A 83 -26.30 -31.94 26.49
CA ALA A 83 -26.36 -33.25 25.84
C ALA A 83 -26.36 -33.14 24.31
N ALA A 84 -27.08 -32.15 23.76
CA ALA A 84 -27.09 -31.88 22.33
C ALA A 84 -25.71 -31.41 21.82
N LEU A 85 -25.04 -30.52 22.55
CA LEU A 85 -23.67 -30.08 22.22
C LEU A 85 -22.66 -31.24 22.25
N GLU A 86 -22.76 -32.15 23.22
CA GLU A 86 -21.92 -33.35 23.28
C GLU A 86 -22.20 -34.32 22.13
N THR A 87 -23.48 -34.48 21.77
CA THR A 87 -23.93 -35.37 20.68
C THR A 87 -23.45 -34.88 19.31
N VAL A 88 -23.54 -33.58 19.04
CA VAL A 88 -23.08 -32.93 17.79
C VAL A 88 -21.55 -32.83 17.71
N GLY A 89 -20.83 -33.19 18.79
CA GLY A 89 -19.37 -33.10 18.84
C GLY A 89 -18.84 -31.70 19.17
N CYS A 90 -19.70 -30.75 19.56
CA CYS A 90 -19.32 -29.43 20.08
C CYS A 90 -18.85 -29.50 21.55
N ARG A 91 -17.92 -30.43 21.85
CA ARG A 91 -17.47 -30.74 23.23
C ARG A 91 -16.77 -29.56 23.91
N HIS A 92 -16.03 -28.75 23.15
CA HIS A 92 -15.39 -27.54 23.68
C HIS A 92 -16.44 -26.51 24.14
N ALA A 93 -17.52 -26.33 23.36
CA ALA A 93 -18.64 -25.47 23.77
C ALA A 93 -19.37 -26.03 24.99
N ALA A 94 -19.57 -27.35 25.08
CA ALA A 94 -20.23 -27.99 26.22
C ALA A 94 -19.48 -27.72 27.55
N LYS A 95 -18.13 -27.73 27.56
CA LYS A 95 -17.31 -27.41 28.75
C LYS A 95 -17.53 -25.97 29.26
N TYR A 96 -17.62 -25.02 28.34
CA TYR A 96 -17.96 -23.64 28.68
C TYR A 96 -19.36 -23.57 29.30
N VAL A 97 -20.35 -24.21 28.68
CA VAL A 97 -21.75 -24.22 29.17
C VAL A 97 -21.88 -24.93 30.54
N LEU A 98 -21.05 -25.93 30.81
CA LEU A 98 -20.90 -26.61 32.12
C LEU A 98 -20.16 -25.80 33.18
N ASN A 99 -19.87 -24.52 32.93
CA ASN A 99 -19.10 -23.63 33.81
C ASN A 99 -17.73 -24.22 34.22
N SER A 100 -17.14 -25.03 33.34
CA SER A 100 -15.83 -25.65 33.52
C SER A 100 -14.92 -25.27 32.33
N PRO A 101 -14.64 -23.96 32.13
CA PRO A 101 -13.80 -23.53 31.03
C PRO A 101 -12.37 -24.07 31.18
N PRO A 102 -11.65 -24.30 30.07
CA PRO A 102 -10.24 -24.67 30.09
C PRO A 102 -9.37 -23.63 30.82
N GLU A 103 -8.21 -24.07 31.32
CA GLU A 103 -7.24 -23.16 31.92
C GLU A 103 -6.80 -22.09 30.91
N PRO A 104 -6.62 -20.81 31.32
CA PRO A 104 -6.28 -19.73 30.40
C PRO A 104 -5.00 -19.97 29.58
N THR A 105 -4.04 -20.72 30.12
CA THR A 105 -2.81 -21.09 29.41
C THR A 105 -3.08 -22.11 28.30
N GLU A 106 -3.89 -23.13 28.56
CA GLU A 106 -4.28 -24.13 27.56
C GLU A 106 -5.11 -23.48 26.44
N GLU A 107 -5.98 -22.53 26.80
CA GLU A 107 -6.80 -21.81 25.82
C GLU A 107 -5.95 -20.86 24.94
N ALA A 108 -4.93 -20.21 25.52
CA ALA A 108 -4.00 -19.37 24.78
C ALA A 108 -3.10 -20.18 23.82
N GLU A 109 -2.71 -21.39 24.22
CA GLU A 109 -1.99 -22.34 23.36
C GLU A 109 -2.89 -22.84 22.21
N ASN A 110 -4.14 -23.20 22.53
CA ASN A 110 -5.12 -23.60 21.54
C ASN A 110 -5.37 -22.49 20.50
N ASP A 111 -5.58 -21.25 20.95
CA ASP A 111 -5.74 -20.07 20.09
C ASP A 111 -4.51 -19.81 19.22
N SER A 112 -3.31 -20.14 19.70
CA SER A 112 -2.08 -20.05 18.91
C SER A 112 -2.04 -21.10 17.81
N CYS A 113 -2.51 -22.32 18.08
CA CYS A 113 -2.62 -23.40 17.09
C CYS A 113 -3.68 -23.09 16.02
N VAL A 114 -4.83 -22.53 16.41
CA VAL A 114 -5.87 -22.09 15.47
C VAL A 114 -5.34 -21.00 14.55
N ARG A 115 -4.69 -19.97 15.09
CA ARG A 115 -4.05 -18.92 14.28
C ARG A 115 -2.99 -19.47 13.32
N LEU A 116 -2.25 -20.49 13.73
CA LEU A 116 -1.25 -21.13 12.89
C LEU A 116 -1.91 -21.86 11.69
N ILE A 117 -3.02 -22.56 11.91
CA ILE A 117 -3.80 -23.18 10.83
C ILE A 117 -4.38 -22.10 9.88
N ASP A 118 -4.91 -21.00 10.41
CA ASP A 118 -5.46 -19.91 9.59
C ASP A 118 -4.37 -19.28 8.69
N LEU A 119 -3.15 -19.11 9.22
CA LEU A 119 -2.00 -18.58 8.47
C LEU A 119 -1.52 -19.55 7.39
N LEU A 120 -1.54 -20.85 7.65
CA LEU A 120 -1.01 -21.90 6.77
C LEU A 120 -2.10 -22.59 5.93
N GLN A 121 -3.32 -22.05 5.93
CA GLN A 121 -4.46 -22.63 5.23
C GLN A 121 -4.19 -22.83 3.73
N LEU A 122 -3.39 -21.97 3.10
CA LEU A 122 -3.04 -22.11 1.68
C LEU A 122 -2.15 -23.33 1.41
N THR A 123 -1.23 -23.68 2.32
CA THR A 123 -0.33 -24.83 2.14
C THR A 123 -1.02 -26.14 2.53
N LEU A 124 -1.79 -26.14 3.61
CA LEU A 124 -2.47 -27.32 4.15
C LEU A 124 -3.56 -27.87 3.24
N VAL A 125 -4.08 -27.06 2.33
CA VAL A 125 -5.11 -27.47 1.35
C VAL A 125 -4.58 -28.45 0.29
N SER A 126 -3.26 -28.68 0.25
CA SER A 126 -2.63 -29.70 -0.60
C SER A 126 -2.70 -31.14 -0.04
N MET A 127 -3.13 -31.33 1.21
CA MET A 127 -3.21 -32.65 1.83
C MET A 127 -4.23 -33.58 1.15
N LYS A 128 -4.01 -34.90 1.20
CA LYS A 128 -4.97 -35.91 0.75
C LYS A 128 -6.10 -36.02 1.75
N THR A 129 -7.12 -35.18 1.58
CA THR A 129 -8.21 -35.00 2.56
C THR A 129 -8.90 -36.31 2.92
N GLY A 130 -9.12 -37.22 1.96
CA GLY A 130 -9.79 -38.49 2.22
C GLY A 130 -9.05 -39.37 3.24
N ASP A 131 -7.72 -39.48 3.10
CA ASP A 131 -6.87 -40.31 3.95
C ASP A 131 -6.67 -39.68 5.34
N VAL A 132 -6.48 -38.35 5.37
CA VAL A 132 -6.33 -37.57 6.60
C VAL A 132 -7.64 -37.56 7.41
N CYS A 133 -8.80 -37.42 6.76
CA CYS A 133 -10.11 -37.51 7.43
C CYS A 133 -10.32 -38.87 8.12
N ALA A 134 -9.92 -39.97 7.47
CA ALA A 134 -10.06 -41.32 8.05
C ALA A 134 -9.21 -41.48 9.32
N HIS A 135 -7.98 -40.96 9.33
CA HIS A 135 -7.08 -40.99 10.49
C HIS A 135 -7.50 -40.02 11.59
N CYS A 136 -7.94 -38.81 11.24
CA CYS A 136 -8.53 -37.86 12.20
C CYS A 136 -9.74 -38.47 12.92
N ARG A 137 -10.56 -39.27 12.23
CA ARG A 137 -11.67 -40.01 12.86
C ARG A 137 -11.18 -41.09 13.82
N ALA A 138 -10.18 -41.89 13.43
CA ALA A 138 -9.60 -42.91 14.30
C ALA A 138 -9.01 -42.32 15.59
N LEU A 139 -8.49 -41.08 15.53
CA LEU A 139 -7.97 -40.33 16.67
C LEU A 139 -9.06 -39.55 17.46
N GLY A 140 -10.33 -39.67 17.05
CA GLY A 140 -11.48 -39.07 17.71
C GLY A 140 -11.63 -37.57 17.50
N LEU A 141 -11.06 -37.00 16.42
CA LEU A 141 -11.14 -35.58 16.07
C LEU A 141 -12.40 -35.22 15.24
N LEU A 142 -13.10 -36.22 14.71
CA LEU A 142 -14.27 -36.08 13.83
C LEU A 142 -15.34 -37.13 14.19
N THR A 143 -16.62 -36.82 13.96
CA THR A 143 -17.77 -37.72 14.16
C THR A 143 -18.21 -38.40 12.85
N LEU A 144 -19.23 -39.27 12.91
CA LEU A 144 -19.81 -39.92 11.73
C LEU A 144 -20.68 -38.96 10.89
N GLU A 145 -21.28 -37.95 11.52
CA GLU A 145 -22.10 -36.91 10.85
C GLU A 145 -21.25 -35.87 10.11
N ASP A 146 -19.93 -35.82 10.37
CA ASP A 146 -18.99 -35.00 9.60
C ASP A 146 -18.79 -35.50 8.15
N GLN A 147 -19.51 -36.53 7.68
CA GLN A 147 -19.46 -36.98 6.29
C GLN A 147 -20.53 -36.26 5.44
N GLU A 148 -20.14 -35.11 4.86
CA GLU A 148 -20.89 -34.47 3.77
C GLU A 148 -20.00 -34.15 2.55
N ASN A 149 -20.67 -34.07 1.40
CA ASN A 149 -20.19 -34.26 0.03
C ASN A 149 -18.86 -33.62 -0.38
N ASN A 150 -18.05 -34.43 -1.07
CA ASN A 150 -16.79 -34.10 -1.74
C ASN A 150 -16.95 -32.96 -2.79
N GLN A 151 -16.70 -31.71 -2.38
CA GLN A 151 -16.41 -30.59 -3.29
C GLN A 151 -14.92 -30.55 -3.72
N GLY A 152 -14.37 -31.71 -4.12
CA GLY A 152 -12.96 -31.86 -4.48
C GLY A 152 -11.98 -31.76 -3.29
N ASN A 153 -10.72 -32.13 -3.52
CA ASN A 153 -9.71 -32.25 -2.44
C ASN A 153 -9.47 -30.91 -1.71
N ILE A 154 -9.54 -29.79 -2.42
CA ILE A 154 -9.30 -28.45 -1.87
C ILE A 154 -10.47 -28.00 -0.98
N GLY A 155 -11.71 -28.18 -1.43
CA GLY A 155 -12.91 -27.84 -0.65
C GLY A 155 -13.03 -28.72 0.60
N GLY A 156 -12.74 -30.01 0.46
CA GLY A 156 -12.68 -30.97 1.56
C GLY A 156 -11.62 -30.60 2.61
N ALA A 157 -10.41 -30.23 2.18
CA ALA A 157 -9.34 -29.85 3.10
C ALA A 157 -9.72 -28.62 3.95
N ARG A 158 -10.37 -27.62 3.33
CA ARG A 158 -10.84 -26.43 4.05
C ARG A 158 -11.94 -26.74 5.05
N LEU A 159 -12.88 -27.61 4.67
CA LEU A 159 -13.96 -28.04 5.55
C LEU A 159 -13.41 -28.84 6.75
N LEU A 160 -12.45 -29.72 6.50
CA LEU A 160 -11.73 -30.48 7.54
C LEU A 160 -11.05 -29.54 8.54
N LEU A 161 -10.24 -28.59 8.05
CA LEU A 161 -9.53 -27.63 8.92
C LEU A 161 -10.50 -26.78 9.75
N LYS A 162 -11.60 -26.32 9.14
CA LYS A 162 -12.66 -25.55 9.82
C LYS A 162 -13.32 -26.33 10.97
N ARG A 163 -13.40 -27.66 10.86
CA ARG A 163 -13.92 -28.53 11.93
C ARG A 163 -12.87 -28.82 13.00
N LEU A 164 -11.62 -29.05 12.61
CA LEU A 164 -10.54 -29.37 13.54
C LEU A 164 -10.28 -28.25 14.54
N VAL A 165 -10.31 -26.99 14.11
CA VAL A 165 -10.05 -25.82 14.97
C VAL A 165 -11.13 -25.58 16.03
N LYS A 166 -12.28 -26.26 15.95
CA LYS A 166 -13.35 -26.20 16.97
C LYS A 166 -13.16 -27.25 18.09
N ASN A 167 -12.17 -28.13 17.99
CA ASN A 167 -11.88 -29.16 18.99
C ASN A 167 -11.18 -28.61 20.24
N GLU A 168 -11.22 -29.40 21.31
CA GLU A 168 -10.56 -29.11 22.59
C GLU A 168 -9.02 -29.17 22.50
N ALA A 169 -8.35 -28.53 23.46
CA ALA A 169 -6.89 -28.52 23.56
C ALA A 169 -6.28 -29.92 23.41
N GLY A 170 -5.19 -30.02 22.66
CA GLY A 170 -4.55 -31.28 22.29
C GLY A 170 -4.93 -31.82 20.90
N TRP A 171 -5.97 -31.28 20.25
CA TRP A 171 -6.35 -31.66 18.87
C TRP A 171 -5.21 -31.48 17.87
N PHE A 172 -4.41 -30.43 18.02
CA PHE A 172 -3.31 -30.11 17.11
C PHE A 172 -2.24 -31.22 17.08
N SER A 173 -1.91 -31.79 18.24
CA SER A 173 -0.95 -32.91 18.32
C SER A 173 -1.45 -34.18 17.63
N LYS A 174 -2.74 -34.49 17.79
CA LYS A 174 -3.39 -35.60 17.09
C LYS A 174 -3.52 -35.35 15.59
N PHE A 175 -3.73 -34.09 15.19
CA PHE A 175 -3.74 -33.71 13.78
C PHE A 175 -2.36 -33.86 13.14
N LEU A 176 -1.28 -33.45 13.83
CA LEU A 176 0.09 -33.72 13.38
C LEU A 176 0.35 -35.22 13.24
N GLN A 177 -0.12 -36.03 14.20
CA GLN A 177 -0.04 -37.48 14.11
C GLN A 177 -0.79 -38.03 12.89
N ALA A 178 -2.01 -37.55 12.62
CA ALA A 178 -2.78 -37.95 11.43
C ALA A 178 -2.05 -37.59 10.12
N LEU A 179 -1.36 -36.45 10.08
CA LEU A 179 -0.54 -36.05 8.94
C LEU A 179 0.73 -36.89 8.81
N GLU A 180 1.37 -37.27 9.92
CA GLU A 180 2.53 -38.18 9.93
C GLU A 180 2.14 -39.58 9.45
N ASP A 181 1.04 -40.14 9.96
CA ASP A 181 0.53 -41.47 9.62
C ASP A 181 0.06 -41.57 8.15
N THR A 182 -0.25 -40.44 7.52
CA THR A 182 -0.66 -40.34 6.11
C THR A 182 0.47 -39.86 5.19
N GLU A 183 1.71 -39.89 5.65
CA GLU A 183 2.94 -39.55 4.90
C GLU A 183 3.05 -38.08 4.45
N HIS A 184 2.36 -37.14 5.11
CA HIS A 184 2.44 -35.69 4.83
C HIS A 184 3.53 -35.00 5.66
N HIS A 185 4.74 -35.57 5.68
CA HIS A 185 5.85 -35.09 6.53
C HIS A 185 6.27 -33.64 6.26
N ASP A 186 6.15 -33.15 5.03
CA ASP A 186 6.48 -31.75 4.70
C ASP A 186 5.52 -30.75 5.35
N LEU A 187 4.22 -31.08 5.41
CA LEU A 187 3.21 -30.25 6.09
C LEU A 187 3.43 -30.27 7.61
N VAL A 188 3.82 -31.42 8.16
CA VAL A 188 4.16 -31.57 9.58
C VAL A 188 5.37 -30.71 9.95
N ARG A 189 6.42 -30.70 9.12
CA ARG A 189 7.61 -29.87 9.32
C ARG A 189 7.28 -28.39 9.28
N GLU A 190 6.46 -27.96 8.33
CA GLU A 190 5.98 -26.58 8.23
C GLU A 190 5.16 -26.19 9.48
N LEU A 191 4.26 -27.06 9.94
CA LEU A 191 3.46 -26.84 11.15
C LEU A 191 4.29 -26.85 12.44
N ARG A 192 5.39 -27.60 12.49
CA ARG A 192 6.36 -27.58 13.61
C ARG A 192 7.34 -26.41 13.53
N GLY A 193 7.36 -25.66 12.43
CA GLY A 193 8.32 -24.58 12.18
C GLY A 193 9.74 -25.08 11.88
N GLU A 194 9.88 -26.32 11.44
CA GLU A 194 11.16 -26.93 11.06
C GLU A 194 11.57 -26.46 9.66
N LEU A 195 12.75 -25.86 9.54
CA LEU A 195 13.27 -25.38 8.26
C LEU A 195 13.53 -26.55 7.30
N CYS A 196 13.09 -26.42 6.05
CA CYS A 196 13.44 -27.32 4.97
C CYS A 196 14.95 -27.26 4.65
N ASN A 197 15.74 -28.09 5.31
CA ASN A 197 16.99 -28.57 4.72
C ASN A 197 16.62 -29.64 3.69
N GLY A 198 16.98 -29.39 2.43
CA GLY A 198 16.90 -30.38 1.37
C GLY A 198 18.02 -31.42 1.49
N ASP A 199 17.61 -32.66 1.29
CA ASP A 199 18.36 -33.87 0.96
C ASP A 199 18.98 -34.71 2.08
N GLY A 200 18.72 -36.02 1.98
CA GLY A 200 18.90 -37.04 3.01
C GLY A 200 20.31 -37.65 3.12
N GLU A 201 20.39 -38.51 4.14
CA GLU A 201 21.47 -39.39 4.60
C GLU A 201 22.51 -38.84 5.59
N ALA A 202 22.23 -39.19 6.86
CA ALA A 202 23.14 -39.66 7.89
C ALA A 202 24.46 -38.90 8.13
N ARG A 203 24.43 -37.97 9.10
CA ARG A 203 25.60 -37.65 9.94
C ARG A 203 25.21 -37.49 11.40
N THR A 204 25.48 -38.58 12.13
CA THR A 204 25.90 -38.69 13.54
C THR A 204 25.82 -37.45 14.45
N GLN A 205 25.22 -37.69 15.62
CA GLN A 205 25.28 -36.96 16.89
C GLN A 205 26.59 -36.19 17.14
N THR A 206 26.74 -34.96 16.62
CA THR A 206 27.62 -33.92 17.19
C THR A 206 27.32 -32.56 16.58
N GLN A 207 26.12 -31.99 16.79
CA GLN A 207 25.89 -30.55 16.51
C GLN A 207 24.65 -29.93 17.21
N LEU A 208 24.24 -30.48 18.35
CA LEU A 208 23.20 -29.90 19.23
C LEU A 208 23.76 -28.78 20.15
N SER A 209 24.63 -27.90 19.64
CA SER A 209 25.20 -26.79 20.43
C SER A 209 25.01 -25.38 19.87
N ASN A 210 24.28 -25.17 18.77
CA ASN A 210 24.14 -23.83 18.16
C ASN A 210 22.72 -23.25 18.08
N TYR A 211 21.71 -23.89 18.65
CA TYR A 211 20.41 -23.23 18.90
C TYR A 211 20.38 -22.64 20.31
N ARG A 212 20.89 -21.41 20.47
CA ARG A 212 20.50 -20.58 21.61
C ARG A 212 19.09 -20.07 21.37
N ILE A 213 18.17 -20.57 22.18
CA ILE A 213 16.96 -19.89 22.62
C ILE A 213 17.29 -18.40 22.82
N ILE A 214 16.40 -17.51 22.39
CA ILE A 214 16.45 -16.08 22.73
C ILE A 214 16.29 -15.99 24.25
N SER A 215 17.40 -16.14 24.96
CA SER A 215 17.59 -15.64 26.30
C SER A 215 17.54 -14.12 26.20
N LEU A 216 16.79 -13.48 27.10
CA LEU A 216 16.94 -12.06 27.43
C LEU A 216 18.43 -11.69 27.37
N PRO A 217 18.83 -10.60 26.69
CA PRO A 217 20.23 -10.34 26.42
C PRO A 217 21.02 -10.28 27.73
N SER A 218 21.93 -11.23 27.90
CA SER A 218 22.97 -11.17 28.93
C SER A 218 23.73 -9.86 28.77
N SER A 219 24.00 -9.20 29.90
CA SER A 219 24.55 -7.85 30.07
C SER A 219 25.98 -7.62 29.56
N GLU A 220 26.44 -8.32 28.52
CA GLU A 220 27.83 -8.30 28.04
C GLU A 220 28.04 -8.02 26.52
N GLU A 221 27.04 -7.54 25.77
CA GLU A 221 27.29 -6.88 24.46
C GLU A 221 27.71 -5.40 24.67
N SER A 222 28.80 -5.19 25.40
CA SER A 222 29.31 -3.87 25.75
C SER A 222 30.26 -3.34 24.66
N LYS A 223 29.81 -2.30 23.93
CA LYS A 223 30.55 -1.41 22.99
C LYS A 223 30.91 -2.00 21.61
N ARG A 224 29.97 -1.92 20.66
CA ARG A 224 30.31 -1.95 19.22
C ARG A 224 30.80 -0.56 18.80
N ASP A 225 32.09 -0.44 18.46
CA ASP A 225 32.67 0.82 18.00
C ASP A 225 32.18 1.19 16.59
N ILE A 226 31.89 2.48 16.41
CA ILE A 226 31.50 3.04 15.12
C ILE A 226 32.76 3.54 14.42
N VAL A 227 33.30 2.75 13.51
CA VAL A 227 34.47 3.12 12.70
C VAL A 227 34.01 3.62 11.34
N LEU A 228 34.47 4.81 10.96
CA LEU A 228 34.27 5.38 9.63
C LEU A 228 35.53 5.14 8.77
N ARG A 229 35.32 4.94 7.47
CA ARG A 229 36.39 4.92 6.47
C ARG A 229 36.99 6.33 6.30
N ASP A 230 38.19 6.44 5.76
CA ASP A 230 38.88 7.74 5.63
C ASP A 230 38.07 8.75 4.82
N TYR A 231 37.52 8.34 3.67
CA TYR A 231 36.66 9.20 2.84
C TYR A 231 35.37 9.61 3.58
N GLN A 232 34.84 8.74 4.44
CA GLN A 232 33.65 9.02 5.25
C GLN A 232 33.97 10.07 6.33
N MET A 233 35.15 9.97 6.94
CA MET A 233 35.62 10.93 7.92
C MET A 233 35.90 12.30 7.32
N GLU A 234 36.49 12.34 6.13
CA GLU A 234 36.74 13.58 5.39
C GLU A 234 35.45 14.38 5.16
N VAL A 235 34.40 13.72 4.65
CA VAL A 235 33.12 14.41 4.39
C VAL A 235 32.34 14.75 5.67
N ALA A 236 32.56 14.00 6.76
CA ALA A 236 31.90 14.23 8.05
C ALA A 236 32.50 15.38 8.85
N ARG A 237 33.80 15.69 8.66
CA ARG A 237 34.56 16.64 9.49
C ARG A 237 33.86 17.99 9.71
N PRO A 238 33.31 18.68 8.70
CA PRO A 238 32.64 19.96 8.94
C PRO A 238 31.37 19.83 9.79
N ALA A 239 30.65 18.71 9.71
CA ALA A 239 29.49 18.47 10.58
C ALA A 239 29.92 18.25 12.03
N LEU A 240 31.07 17.61 12.26
CA LEU A 240 31.66 17.47 13.60
C LEU A 240 32.12 18.83 14.18
N GLU A 241 32.36 19.82 13.32
CA GLU A 241 32.60 21.22 13.67
C GLU A 241 31.31 22.05 13.78
N GLU A 242 30.14 21.40 13.90
CA GLU A 242 28.81 22.02 14.04
C GLU A 242 28.36 22.87 12.85
N LYS A 243 28.95 22.65 11.66
CA LYS A 243 28.50 23.31 10.42
C LYS A 243 27.33 22.53 9.81
N ASN A 244 26.35 23.25 9.29
CA ASN A 244 25.30 22.67 8.46
C ASN A 244 25.91 22.21 7.14
N ILE A 245 25.72 20.96 6.71
CA ILE A 245 26.30 20.48 5.45
C ILE A 245 25.37 19.56 4.68
N ILE A 246 25.67 19.39 3.40
CA ILE A 246 25.14 18.32 2.57
C ILE A 246 26.27 17.33 2.29
N ILE A 247 26.05 16.05 2.60
CA ILE A 247 26.93 14.95 2.21
C ILE A 247 26.35 14.32 0.94
N CYS A 248 27.08 14.46 -0.16
CA CYS A 248 26.79 13.87 -1.45
C CYS A 248 27.75 12.70 -1.68
N LEU A 249 27.28 11.47 -1.45
CA LEU A 249 28.07 10.26 -1.67
C LEU A 249 27.25 9.22 -2.46
N PRO A 250 27.85 8.46 -3.38
CA PRO A 250 27.15 7.42 -4.16
C PRO A 250 26.36 6.43 -3.31
N THR A 251 25.36 5.80 -3.92
CA THR A 251 24.61 4.70 -3.29
C THR A 251 25.56 3.58 -2.84
N GLY A 252 25.32 2.99 -1.67
CA GLY A 252 26.21 1.95 -1.10
C GLY A 252 27.43 2.49 -0.33
N SER A 253 27.76 3.78 -0.40
CA SER A 253 28.94 4.36 0.27
C SER A 253 28.85 4.45 1.80
N GLY A 254 27.75 4.02 2.40
CA GLY A 254 27.52 4.06 3.85
C GLY A 254 27.09 5.43 4.40
N LYS A 255 26.31 6.23 3.64
CA LYS A 255 25.82 7.56 4.08
C LYS A 255 25.15 7.53 5.46
N THR A 256 24.29 6.54 5.71
CA THR A 256 23.60 6.39 6.99
C THR A 256 24.56 6.16 8.14
N ARG A 257 25.61 5.34 7.95
CA ARG A 257 26.66 5.12 8.96
C ARG A 257 27.37 6.41 9.35
N VAL A 258 27.64 7.29 8.37
CA VAL A 258 28.22 8.61 8.63
C VAL A 258 27.29 9.46 9.50
N ALA A 259 25.99 9.44 9.22
CA ALA A 259 25.01 10.14 10.01
C ALA A 259 24.94 9.63 11.47
N VAL A 260 24.95 8.30 11.67
CA VAL A 260 24.99 7.70 13.02
C VAL A 260 26.22 8.18 13.79
N TYR A 261 27.40 8.20 13.16
CA TYR A 261 28.63 8.68 13.80
C TYR A 261 28.54 10.17 14.20
N ILE A 262 28.04 11.02 13.29
CA ILE A 262 27.84 12.45 13.57
C ILE A 262 26.83 12.63 14.72
N THR A 263 25.72 11.89 14.70
CA THR A 263 24.71 11.91 15.78
C THR A 263 25.33 11.53 17.12
N LYS A 264 26.13 10.47 17.19
CA LYS A 264 26.82 10.07 18.42
C LYS A 264 27.72 11.19 18.95
N LYS A 265 28.59 11.73 18.10
CA LYS A 265 29.55 12.79 18.49
C LYS A 265 28.85 14.08 18.91
N HIS A 266 27.75 14.43 18.25
CA HIS A 266 26.91 15.56 18.60
C HIS A 266 26.30 15.41 20.00
N LEU A 267 25.69 14.25 20.29
CA LEU A 267 25.09 13.97 21.60
C LEU A 267 26.14 13.89 22.72
N GLU A 268 27.29 13.26 22.46
CA GLU A 268 28.43 13.23 23.39
C GLU A 268 28.88 14.65 23.76
N ARG A 269 29.04 15.53 22.78
CA ARG A 269 29.41 16.93 23.02
C ARG A 269 28.35 17.69 23.79
N LYS A 270 27.07 17.53 23.46
CA LYS A 270 25.97 18.18 24.22
C LYS A 270 25.95 17.75 25.68
N LYS A 271 26.16 16.46 25.94
CA LYS A 271 26.30 15.93 27.30
C LYS A 271 27.50 16.53 28.04
N GLN A 272 28.65 16.65 27.38
CA GLN A 272 29.85 17.29 27.96
C GLN A 272 29.62 18.78 28.30
N MET A 273 28.81 19.47 27.52
CA MET A 273 28.42 20.87 27.76
C MET A 273 27.28 21.02 28.78
N GLY A 274 26.76 19.93 29.35
CA GLY A 274 25.61 19.96 30.26
C GLY A 274 24.30 20.39 29.59
N GLN A 275 24.19 20.27 28.27
CA GLN A 275 23.00 20.64 27.50
C GLN A 275 22.25 19.39 27.03
N PRO A 276 20.91 19.43 26.97
CA PRO A 276 20.13 18.34 26.38
C PRO A 276 20.42 18.22 24.88
N GLY A 277 20.77 17.03 24.43
CA GLY A 277 20.92 16.69 23.02
C GLY A 277 19.63 16.05 22.50
N LYS A 278 19.13 16.48 21.34
CA LYS A 278 17.92 15.91 20.74
C LYS A 278 18.02 15.89 19.23
N VAL A 279 17.85 14.72 18.64
CA VAL A 279 18.10 14.48 17.21
C VAL A 279 16.85 13.94 16.54
N VAL A 280 16.53 14.49 15.37
CA VAL A 280 15.48 13.97 14.51
C VAL A 280 16.06 13.56 13.15
N VAL A 281 15.70 12.35 12.71
CA VAL A 281 16.09 11.77 11.42
C VAL A 281 14.86 11.69 10.54
N LEU A 282 14.84 12.46 9.46
CA LEU A 282 13.69 12.60 8.57
C LEU A 282 13.87 11.78 7.29
N VAL A 283 12.92 10.89 7.04
CA VAL A 283 12.87 10.05 5.82
C VAL A 283 11.63 10.35 4.97
N ASN A 284 11.70 10.02 3.68
CA ASN A 284 10.63 10.28 2.71
C ASN A 284 9.68 9.07 2.52
N LYS A 285 10.08 7.87 2.94
CA LYS A 285 9.31 6.62 2.80
C LYS A 285 9.14 5.91 4.14
N VAL A 286 7.99 5.29 4.38
CA VAL A 286 7.69 4.55 5.62
C VAL A 286 8.68 3.40 5.90
N PRO A 287 9.04 2.53 4.93
CA PRO A 287 9.99 1.44 5.17
C PRO A 287 11.39 1.90 5.64
N LEU A 288 11.80 3.12 5.27
CA LEU A 288 13.09 3.67 5.67
C LEU A 288 13.20 3.93 7.17
N VAL A 289 12.08 4.22 7.85
CA VAL A 289 12.07 4.42 9.30
C VAL A 289 12.57 3.16 9.99
N GLU A 290 11.99 2.02 9.63
CA GLU A 290 12.32 0.73 10.21
C GLU A 290 13.71 0.26 9.80
N GLN A 291 14.08 0.49 8.54
CA GLN A 291 15.38 0.15 7.99
C GLN A 291 16.51 0.88 8.74
N HIS A 292 16.43 2.21 8.86
CA HIS A 292 17.45 3.00 9.55
C HIS A 292 17.49 2.69 11.05
N TYR A 293 16.35 2.38 11.67
CA TYR A 293 16.29 1.94 13.07
C TYR A 293 17.02 0.61 13.27
N LYS A 294 16.65 -0.44 12.54
CA LYS A 294 17.19 -1.79 12.73
C LYS A 294 18.64 -1.95 12.27
N ALA A 295 18.98 -1.40 11.11
CA ALA A 295 20.28 -1.64 10.50
C ALA A 295 21.38 -0.77 11.12
N GLU A 296 21.05 0.45 11.55
CA GLU A 296 22.03 1.50 11.85
C GLU A 296 21.79 2.16 13.23
N PHE A 297 20.84 3.08 13.36
CA PHE A 297 20.69 3.91 14.58
C PHE A 297 20.40 3.09 15.84
N GLY A 298 19.42 2.18 15.80
CA GLY A 298 19.08 1.32 16.93
C GLY A 298 20.20 0.32 17.25
N ARG A 299 20.89 -0.19 16.23
CA ARG A 299 22.00 -1.13 16.39
C ARG A 299 23.21 -0.51 17.12
N PHE A 300 23.50 0.76 16.87
CA PHE A 300 24.71 1.41 17.38
C PHE A 300 24.49 2.42 18.50
N LEU A 301 23.26 2.90 18.76
CA LEU A 301 23.03 3.98 19.72
C LEU A 301 22.02 3.63 20.83
N LYS A 302 21.20 2.57 20.68
CA LYS A 302 20.14 2.22 21.65
C LYS A 302 20.66 1.85 23.04
N HIS A 303 21.91 1.39 23.16
CA HIS A 303 22.53 1.07 24.44
C HIS A 303 23.01 2.30 25.23
N GLN A 304 23.11 3.47 24.57
CA GLN A 304 23.57 4.72 25.18
C GLN A 304 22.50 5.82 25.21
N TYR A 305 21.54 5.76 24.30
CA TYR A 305 20.53 6.79 24.08
C TYR A 305 19.17 6.16 23.82
N SER A 306 18.09 6.87 24.16
CA SER A 306 16.75 6.42 23.80
C SER A 306 16.46 6.72 22.33
N VAL A 307 16.18 5.66 21.57
CA VAL A 307 15.92 5.72 20.11
C VAL A 307 14.53 5.19 19.81
N GLU A 308 13.71 6.02 19.17
CA GLU A 308 12.35 5.64 18.80
C GLU A 308 12.05 5.89 17.31
N ARG A 309 11.11 5.09 16.77
CA ARG A 309 10.68 5.08 15.38
C ARG A 309 9.20 5.48 15.27
N VAL A 310 8.89 6.44 14.39
CA VAL A 310 7.52 6.93 14.20
C VAL A 310 7.17 7.01 12.72
N SER A 311 6.08 6.37 12.32
CA SER A 311 5.58 6.42 10.95
C SER A 311 4.05 6.49 10.91
N GLY A 312 3.47 6.81 9.76
CA GLY A 312 2.01 6.77 9.60
C GLY A 312 1.38 5.38 9.73
N ALA A 313 2.18 4.31 9.72
CA ALA A 313 1.71 2.93 9.96
C ALA A 313 1.84 2.52 11.44
N SER A 314 2.46 3.35 12.28
CA SER A 314 2.64 3.06 13.70
C SER A 314 1.36 3.37 14.46
N GLN A 315 0.77 2.38 15.15
CA GLN A 315 -0.27 2.64 16.16
C GLN A 315 0.41 3.23 17.41
N LEU A 316 0.52 4.56 17.45
CA LEU A 316 1.13 5.25 18.58
C LEU A 316 0.19 5.17 19.79
N LYS A 317 0.68 4.62 20.90
CA LYS A 317 -0.05 4.59 22.18
C LYS A 317 0.02 5.94 22.95
N ILE A 318 0.91 6.84 22.52
CA ILE A 318 1.20 8.14 23.14
C ILE A 318 1.37 9.21 22.06
N SER A 319 1.18 10.50 22.42
CA SER A 319 1.24 11.60 21.45
C SER A 319 2.67 11.84 20.95
N PHE A 320 2.81 12.37 19.72
CA PHE A 320 4.13 12.64 19.15
C PHE A 320 4.99 13.63 19.97
N PRO A 321 4.43 14.68 20.62
CA PRO A 321 5.17 15.51 21.58
C PRO A 321 5.79 14.73 22.73
N GLN A 322 5.03 13.81 23.35
CA GLN A 322 5.54 12.97 24.45
C GLN A 322 6.67 12.05 23.99
N ILE A 323 6.56 11.49 22.78
CA ILE A 323 7.64 10.68 22.18
C ILE A 323 8.92 11.51 22.04
N ILE A 324 8.81 12.76 21.57
CA ILE A 324 9.97 13.64 21.45
C ILE A 324 10.56 13.92 22.83
N GLU A 325 9.76 14.18 23.85
CA GLU A 325 10.26 14.47 25.20
C GLU A 325 11.03 13.30 25.79
N GLN A 326 10.50 12.08 25.68
CA GLN A 326 11.05 10.86 26.26
C GLN A 326 12.29 10.32 25.52
N ASN A 327 12.53 10.73 24.26
CA ASN A 327 13.57 10.15 23.43
C ASN A 327 14.67 11.16 23.03
N ASP A 328 15.91 10.67 22.93
CA ASP A 328 17.06 11.44 22.47
C ASP A 328 17.10 11.50 20.94
N ILE A 329 16.74 10.39 20.29
CA ILE A 329 16.79 10.21 18.83
C ILE A 329 15.44 9.73 18.33
N ILE A 330 14.85 10.49 17.39
CA ILE A 330 13.57 10.16 16.76
C ILE A 330 13.78 9.96 15.27
N ILE A 331 13.44 8.78 14.75
CA ILE A 331 13.45 8.48 13.32
C ILE A 331 12.02 8.51 12.82
N CYS A 332 11.68 9.41 11.91
CA CYS A 332 10.31 9.53 11.44
C CYS A 332 10.16 9.96 9.98
N THR A 333 8.97 9.72 9.42
CA THR A 333 8.61 10.30 8.12
C THR A 333 8.41 11.80 8.25
N ALA A 334 8.88 12.57 7.25
CA ALA A 334 8.87 14.02 7.28
C ALA A 334 7.49 14.64 7.58
N GLN A 335 6.42 14.01 7.07
CA GLN A 335 5.06 14.52 7.23
C GLN A 335 4.58 14.50 8.69
N ILE A 336 5.06 13.56 9.51
CA ILE A 336 4.71 13.51 10.94
C ILE A 336 5.22 14.76 11.64
N LEU A 337 6.49 15.13 11.41
CA LEU A 337 7.05 16.36 11.97
C LEU A 337 6.36 17.60 11.43
N GLU A 338 6.04 17.66 10.13
CA GLU A 338 5.34 18.80 9.54
C GLU A 338 3.95 19.02 10.18
N ASN A 339 3.18 17.94 10.35
CA ASN A 339 1.85 18.00 10.98
C ASN A 339 1.93 18.63 12.38
N SER A 340 2.89 18.19 13.20
CA SER A 340 3.08 18.73 14.56
C SER A 340 3.63 20.16 14.59
N LEU A 341 4.49 20.54 13.65
CA LEU A 341 4.94 21.93 13.48
C LEU A 341 3.81 22.84 12.98
N ALA A 342 2.83 22.29 12.24
CA ALA A 342 1.65 23.03 11.79
C ALA A 342 0.67 23.28 12.94
N LYS A 343 0.41 22.27 13.78
CA LYS A 343 -0.41 22.39 15.01
C LYS A 343 0.08 23.52 15.93
N ALA A 344 1.39 23.60 16.18
CA ALA A 344 1.99 24.65 17.02
C ALA A 344 1.70 26.08 16.54
N LYS A 345 1.53 26.27 15.23
CA LYS A 345 1.23 27.59 14.65
C LYS A 345 -0.21 28.02 14.93
N ASN A 346 -1.12 27.06 15.11
CA ASN A 346 -2.54 27.31 15.33
C ASN A 346 -2.89 27.44 16.82
N GLY A 347 -1.90 27.36 17.73
CA GLY A 347 -2.12 27.44 19.17
C GLY A 347 -2.56 26.13 19.82
N ASP A 348 -2.41 25.01 19.12
CA ASP A 348 -2.72 23.67 19.63
C ASP A 348 -1.67 23.23 20.68
N GLU A 349 -2.13 22.64 21.79
CA GLU A 349 -1.30 22.14 22.88
C GLU A 349 -0.36 21.01 22.43
N ASP A 350 -0.74 20.25 21.39
CA ASP A 350 0.08 19.20 20.77
C ASP A 350 1.18 19.73 19.82
N GLY A 351 1.43 21.04 19.83
CA GLY A 351 2.38 21.71 18.95
C GLY A 351 3.85 21.52 19.34
N ILE A 352 4.71 21.23 18.35
CA ILE A 352 6.17 21.10 18.53
C ILE A 352 6.90 22.32 17.92
N LYS A 353 8.07 22.67 18.48
CA LYS A 353 8.94 23.76 17.97
C LYS A 353 10.27 23.21 17.50
N LEU A 354 10.82 23.79 16.43
CA LEU A 354 12.14 23.41 15.90
C LEU A 354 13.28 23.56 16.94
N SER A 355 13.13 24.49 17.89
CA SER A 355 14.12 24.73 18.96
C SER A 355 14.26 23.59 19.96
N GLN A 356 13.35 22.61 19.96
CA GLN A 356 13.45 21.40 20.79
C GLN A 356 14.51 20.42 20.25
N PHE A 357 14.90 20.55 18.98
CA PHE A 357 15.94 19.73 18.37
C PHE A 357 17.28 20.46 18.33
N THR A 358 18.37 19.72 18.49
CA THR A 358 19.74 20.23 18.34
C THR A 358 20.43 19.74 17.07
N LEU A 359 19.95 18.65 16.46
CA LEU A 359 20.41 18.16 15.15
C LEU A 359 19.23 17.59 14.35
N MET A 360 19.18 17.89 13.06
CA MET A 360 18.21 17.36 12.10
C MET A 360 18.96 16.70 10.94
N VAL A 361 18.80 15.39 10.80
CA VAL A 361 19.34 14.60 9.70
C VAL A 361 18.23 14.42 8.66
N ILE A 362 18.49 14.80 7.40
CA ILE A 362 17.53 14.71 6.30
C ILE A 362 18.07 13.72 5.27
N ASP A 363 17.46 12.54 5.19
CA ASP A 363 17.80 11.55 4.18
C ASP A 363 17.19 11.91 2.82
N GLU A 364 17.84 11.52 1.73
CA GLU A 364 17.50 11.89 0.35
C GLU A 364 17.15 13.40 0.21
N CYS A 365 18.03 14.26 0.73
CA CYS A 365 17.78 15.68 0.93
C CYS A 365 17.57 16.48 -0.37
N HIS A 366 17.81 15.89 -1.54
CA HIS A 366 17.52 16.46 -2.86
C HIS A 366 16.02 16.71 -3.10
N HIS A 367 15.15 16.13 -2.27
CA HIS A 367 13.70 16.41 -2.21
C HIS A 367 13.36 17.74 -1.51
N THR A 368 14.34 18.44 -0.92
CA THR A 368 14.16 19.75 -0.26
C THR A 368 14.03 20.89 -1.28
N LYS A 369 12.99 20.84 -2.10
CA LYS A 369 12.70 21.84 -3.13
C LYS A 369 11.20 21.96 -3.38
N LYS A 370 10.79 23.09 -3.98
CA LYS A 370 9.40 23.35 -4.40
C LYS A 370 8.41 23.16 -3.23
N GLY A 371 7.27 22.48 -3.46
CA GLY A 371 6.26 22.18 -2.43
C GLY A 371 6.50 20.86 -1.68
N GLY A 372 7.74 20.36 -1.62
CA GLY A 372 8.08 19.15 -0.88
C GLY A 372 8.03 19.36 0.63
N VAL A 373 7.70 18.30 1.37
CA VAL A 373 7.52 18.33 2.84
C VAL A 373 8.78 18.80 3.56
N TYR A 374 9.95 18.30 3.16
CA TYR A 374 11.25 18.78 3.70
C TYR A 374 11.42 20.28 3.51
N ASN A 375 11.04 20.81 2.34
CA ASN A 375 11.18 22.23 2.06
C ASN A 375 10.24 23.08 2.95
N HIS A 376 9.04 22.60 3.26
CA HIS A 376 8.14 23.31 4.20
C HIS A 376 8.74 23.39 5.61
N ILE A 377 9.35 22.30 6.09
CA ILE A 377 10.07 22.28 7.38
C ILE A 377 11.24 23.27 7.34
N MET A 378 12.03 23.24 6.27
CA MET A 378 13.19 24.12 6.12
C MET A 378 12.81 25.60 5.93
N ILE A 379 11.70 25.92 5.26
CA ILE A 379 11.22 27.31 5.17
C ILE A 379 10.86 27.86 6.56
N ARG A 380 10.32 27.04 7.47
CA ARG A 380 10.09 27.44 8.87
C ARG A 380 11.42 27.69 9.59
N TYR A 381 12.41 26.81 9.40
CA TYR A 381 13.76 26.99 9.92
C TYR A 381 14.38 28.30 9.41
N LEU A 382 14.35 28.57 8.11
CA LEU A 382 14.90 29.76 7.47
C LEU A 382 14.19 31.04 7.92
N SER A 383 12.86 30.98 8.06
CA SER A 383 12.06 32.09 8.60
C SER A 383 12.47 32.44 10.03
N GLN A 384 12.69 31.43 10.87
CA GLN A 384 13.17 31.63 12.24
C GLN A 384 14.63 32.11 12.27
N LYS A 385 15.50 31.61 11.38
CA LYS A 385 16.87 32.11 11.22
C LYS A 385 16.90 33.60 10.89
N HIS A 386 16.04 34.04 9.97
CA HIS A 386 15.94 35.45 9.62
C HIS A 386 15.36 36.28 10.78
N LYS A 387 14.36 35.76 11.50
CA LYS A 387 13.83 36.38 12.72
C LYS A 387 14.91 36.53 13.80
N ASN A 388 15.78 35.54 13.98
CA ASN A 388 16.91 35.61 14.91
C ASN A 388 17.90 36.73 14.56
N GLN A 389 18.10 37.04 13.28
CA GLN A 389 18.93 38.19 12.88
C GLN A 389 18.32 39.51 13.36
N LEU A 390 16.99 39.65 13.29
CA LEU A 390 16.28 40.81 13.80
C LEU A 390 16.33 40.87 15.33
N LEU A 391 16.15 39.74 16.02
CA LEU A 391 16.27 39.67 17.48
C LEU A 391 17.65 40.11 17.96
N LYS A 392 18.72 39.64 17.31
CA LYS A 392 20.09 40.07 17.62
C LYS A 392 20.29 41.57 17.45
N LYS A 393 19.72 42.18 16.40
CA LYS A 393 19.74 43.64 16.20
C LYS A 393 18.94 44.41 17.26
N GLN A 394 17.95 43.77 17.87
CA GLN A 394 17.14 44.30 18.96
C GLN A 394 17.69 43.89 20.35
N GLU A 395 18.92 43.36 20.42
CA GLU A 395 19.55 42.87 21.65
C GLU A 395 18.73 41.81 22.41
N LYS A 396 17.87 41.08 21.69
CA LYS A 396 17.07 39.97 22.23
C LYS A 396 17.77 38.63 21.99
N SER A 397 17.60 37.73 22.95
CA SER A 397 18.14 36.37 22.84
C SER A 397 17.56 35.64 21.61
N PRO A 398 18.42 35.09 20.73
CA PRO A 398 17.96 34.34 19.56
C PRO A 398 17.36 32.99 19.99
N VAL A 399 16.35 32.55 19.24
CA VAL A 399 15.78 31.20 19.46
C VAL A 399 16.77 30.16 18.92
N PRO A 400 17.14 29.12 19.69
CA PRO A 400 18.02 28.06 19.21
C PRO A 400 17.48 27.37 17.95
N LEU A 401 18.38 27.01 17.04
CA LEU A 401 18.06 26.27 15.82
C LEU A 401 18.93 25.00 15.76
N PRO A 402 18.39 23.87 15.26
CA PRO A 402 19.15 22.64 15.11
C PRO A 402 20.23 22.77 14.05
N GLN A 403 21.34 22.05 14.22
CA GLN A 403 22.27 21.79 13.12
C GLN A 403 21.55 20.96 12.04
N ILE A 404 21.85 21.21 10.77
CA ILE A 404 21.27 20.49 9.62
C ILE A 404 22.31 19.61 8.94
N LEU A 405 21.99 18.33 8.77
CA LEU A 405 22.78 17.37 8.00
C LEU A 405 21.93 16.78 6.87
N GLY A 406 22.17 17.20 5.63
CA GLY A 406 21.55 16.60 4.44
C GLY A 406 22.36 15.42 3.90
N LEU A 407 21.70 14.32 3.57
CA LEU A 407 22.32 13.15 2.92
C LEU A 407 21.70 12.96 1.53
N THR A 408 22.51 12.76 0.50
CA THR A 408 21.99 12.41 -0.83
C THR A 408 23.02 11.60 -1.64
N ALA A 409 22.54 10.77 -2.56
CA ALA A 409 23.39 10.20 -3.61
C ALA A 409 23.69 11.20 -4.73
N SER A 410 22.73 12.06 -5.03
CA SER A 410 22.80 13.04 -6.11
C SER A 410 21.83 14.20 -5.80
N PRO A 411 22.28 15.47 -5.81
CA PRO A 411 21.38 16.62 -5.73
C PRO A 411 20.58 16.85 -7.03
N GLY A 412 21.06 16.33 -8.16
CA GLY A 412 20.54 16.57 -9.50
C GLY A 412 20.85 17.98 -10.03
N VAL A 413 20.26 18.33 -11.18
CA VAL A 413 20.39 19.64 -11.84
C VAL A 413 19.06 20.36 -12.04
N GLY A 414 17.95 19.78 -11.55
CA GLY A 414 16.65 20.45 -11.57
C GLY A 414 16.07 20.69 -12.96
N GLY A 415 16.51 19.92 -13.97
CA GLY A 415 16.12 20.12 -15.36
C GLY A 415 16.88 21.24 -16.08
N ALA A 416 18.00 21.71 -15.52
CA ALA A 416 18.88 22.69 -16.14
C ALA A 416 19.30 22.27 -17.57
N MET A 417 19.37 23.27 -18.46
CA MET A 417 19.80 23.11 -19.85
C MET A 417 21.24 23.57 -20.07
N ASN A 418 21.83 24.29 -19.11
CA ASN A 418 23.20 24.78 -19.17
C ASN A 418 23.87 24.75 -17.80
N GLN A 419 25.19 24.89 -17.80
CA GLN A 419 26.04 24.78 -16.62
C GLN A 419 25.69 25.82 -15.53
N GLN A 420 25.34 27.05 -15.91
CA GLN A 420 24.99 28.10 -14.95
C GLN A 420 23.69 27.75 -14.21
N MET A 421 22.65 27.30 -14.91
CA MET A 421 21.40 26.87 -14.30
C MET A 421 21.60 25.68 -13.36
N ALA A 422 22.54 24.77 -13.67
CA ALA A 422 22.89 23.67 -12.77
C ALA A 422 23.58 24.18 -11.50
N GLU A 423 24.52 25.13 -11.62
CA GLU A 423 25.16 25.77 -10.46
C GLU A 423 24.13 26.49 -9.58
N GLU A 424 23.20 27.25 -10.18
CA GLU A 424 22.08 27.87 -9.48
C GLU A 424 21.19 26.83 -8.78
N HIS A 425 20.94 25.68 -9.41
CA HIS A 425 20.17 24.60 -8.79
C HIS A 425 20.87 24.02 -7.56
N ILE A 426 22.18 23.75 -7.63
CA ILE A 426 22.96 23.26 -6.48
C ILE A 426 22.95 24.29 -5.35
N LEU A 427 23.17 25.58 -5.67
CA LEU A 427 23.10 26.67 -4.70
C LEU A 427 21.72 26.80 -4.07
N GLN A 428 20.64 26.62 -4.83
CA GLN A 428 19.27 26.64 -4.31
C GLN A 428 19.05 25.51 -3.31
N ILE A 429 19.52 24.29 -3.58
CA ILE A 429 19.42 23.17 -2.61
C ILE A 429 20.22 23.50 -1.35
N CYS A 430 21.44 24.02 -1.51
CA CYS A 430 22.27 24.46 -0.39
C CYS A 430 21.58 25.57 0.43
N ALA A 431 20.95 26.54 -0.23
CA ALA A 431 20.20 27.61 0.40
C ALA A 431 19.00 27.08 1.19
N ASN A 432 18.23 26.17 0.59
CA ASN A 432 17.06 25.55 1.23
C ASN A 432 17.45 24.77 2.49
N LEU A 433 18.57 24.04 2.46
CA LEU A 433 19.08 23.26 3.60
C LEU A 433 19.94 24.08 4.57
N ASP A 434 20.12 25.38 4.32
CA ASP A 434 21.02 26.25 5.06
C ASP A 434 22.45 25.71 5.18
N ALA A 435 22.92 25.04 4.11
CA ALA A 435 24.20 24.36 4.09
C ALA A 435 25.36 25.36 4.00
N PHE A 436 26.34 25.21 4.89
CA PHE A 436 27.63 25.88 4.83
C PHE A 436 28.43 25.43 3.60
N THR A 437 28.39 24.13 3.28
CA THR A 437 29.06 23.55 2.11
C THR A 437 28.42 22.22 1.74
N ILE A 438 28.61 21.81 0.49
CA ILE A 438 28.35 20.45 0.02
C ILE A 438 29.67 19.68 0.00
N LYS A 439 29.69 18.48 0.58
CA LYS A 439 30.85 17.60 0.61
C LYS A 439 30.61 16.39 -0.29
N THR A 440 31.58 16.11 -1.15
CA THR A 440 31.65 14.94 -2.02
C THR A 440 33.08 14.42 -2.00
N THR A 441 33.28 13.18 -2.40
CA THR A 441 34.61 12.58 -2.58
C THR A 441 34.73 12.00 -3.98
N THR A 442 35.93 12.04 -4.54
CA THR A 442 36.27 11.35 -5.78
C THR A 442 36.86 9.99 -5.42
N PHE A 443 36.15 8.92 -5.74
CA PHE A 443 36.70 7.57 -5.64
C PHE A 443 37.70 7.36 -6.78
N LYS A 444 38.79 6.65 -6.52
CA LYS A 444 39.66 6.16 -7.60
C LYS A 444 38.86 5.20 -8.49
N GLU A 445 39.18 5.12 -9.78
CA GLU A 445 38.45 4.25 -10.73
C GLU A 445 38.39 2.79 -10.27
N GLU A 446 39.43 2.30 -9.57
CA GLU A 446 39.50 0.94 -9.00
C GLU A 446 38.58 0.74 -7.76
N GLU A 447 38.23 1.81 -7.04
CA GLU A 447 37.35 1.76 -5.86
C GLU A 447 35.87 1.98 -6.22
N ALA A 448 35.62 2.63 -7.36
CA ALA A 448 34.30 2.88 -7.89
C ALA A 448 33.78 1.63 -8.62
N LYS A 449 33.04 0.76 -7.92
CA LYS A 449 32.27 -0.35 -8.52
C LYS A 449 31.11 0.19 -9.39
N THR A 450 31.43 0.91 -10.47
CA THR A 450 30.44 1.45 -11.39
C THR A 450 30.03 0.41 -12.41
N PRO A 451 28.72 0.13 -12.57
CA PRO A 451 28.26 -0.87 -13.52
C PRO A 451 28.64 -0.52 -14.97
N TYR A 452 29.01 -1.52 -15.75
CA TYR A 452 29.20 -1.37 -17.19
C TYR A 452 27.87 -1.01 -17.88
N LYS A 453 27.83 0.15 -18.53
CA LYS A 453 26.61 0.64 -19.19
C LYS A 453 26.49 0.15 -20.64
N ARG A 454 25.29 -0.32 -21.01
CA ARG A 454 24.93 -0.71 -22.37
C ARG A 454 23.55 -0.17 -22.76
N ILE A 455 23.39 0.21 -24.02
CA ILE A 455 22.07 0.45 -24.63
C ILE A 455 21.75 -0.74 -25.55
N ALA A 456 20.66 -1.42 -25.22
CA ALA A 456 20.08 -2.52 -25.96
C ALA A 456 18.97 -1.96 -26.87
N ARG A 457 19.29 -1.72 -28.14
CA ARG A 457 18.33 -1.19 -29.12
C ARG A 457 17.47 -2.33 -29.67
N ALA A 458 16.16 -2.16 -29.60
CA ALA A 458 15.19 -3.00 -30.29
C ALA A 458 14.73 -2.27 -31.56
N GLU A 459 14.73 -2.97 -32.69
CA GLU A 459 14.17 -2.44 -33.94
C GLU A 459 12.64 -2.33 -33.84
N GLU A 460 12.04 -1.44 -34.61
CA GLU A 460 10.58 -1.37 -34.74
C GLU A 460 10.05 -2.67 -35.37
N ARG A 461 8.81 -3.05 -35.04
CA ARG A 461 8.20 -4.22 -35.68
C ARG A 461 7.97 -3.96 -37.15
N LYS A 462 8.26 -4.96 -37.98
CA LYS A 462 7.97 -4.91 -39.42
C LYS A 462 6.47 -4.96 -39.69
N GLU A 463 5.74 -5.75 -38.91
CA GLU A 463 4.29 -5.94 -39.00
C GLU A 463 3.69 -5.96 -37.60
N ASP A 464 2.56 -5.25 -37.40
CA ASP A 464 1.79 -5.26 -36.15
C ASP A 464 0.28 -5.44 -36.42
N PRO A 465 -0.13 -6.62 -36.93
CA PRO A 465 -1.52 -6.86 -37.28
C PRO A 465 -2.47 -6.77 -36.08
N PHE A 466 -1.98 -7.00 -34.85
CA PHE A 466 -2.76 -6.81 -33.64
C PHE A 466 -3.04 -5.32 -33.38
N GLY A 467 -2.00 -4.49 -33.47
CA GLY A 467 -2.15 -3.04 -33.40
C GLY A 467 -3.04 -2.48 -34.51
N ASP A 468 -2.97 -3.03 -35.72
CA ASP A 468 -3.82 -2.62 -36.85
C ASP A 468 -5.30 -2.91 -36.61
N VAL A 469 -5.64 -4.04 -35.97
CA VAL A 469 -7.02 -4.33 -35.56
C VAL A 469 -7.49 -3.33 -34.50
N ILE A 470 -6.64 -2.99 -33.52
CA ILE A 470 -6.98 -1.98 -32.51
C ILE A 470 -7.21 -0.62 -33.17
N LYS A 471 -6.32 -0.18 -34.08
CA LYS A 471 -6.48 1.08 -34.82
C LYS A 471 -7.76 1.09 -35.63
N LYS A 472 -8.08 0.00 -36.33
CA LYS A 472 -9.36 -0.13 -37.06
C LYS A 472 -10.58 0.04 -36.14
N ILE A 473 -10.57 -0.60 -34.97
CA ILE A 473 -11.64 -0.41 -33.96
C ILE A 473 -11.72 1.05 -33.54
N MET A 474 -10.57 1.70 -33.30
CA MET A 474 -10.53 3.12 -32.95
C MET A 474 -11.10 4.01 -34.07
N ASP A 475 -10.79 3.74 -35.33
CA ASP A 475 -11.31 4.48 -36.50
C ASP A 475 -12.84 4.32 -36.65
N GLU A 476 -13.37 3.13 -36.37
CA GLU A 476 -14.82 2.88 -36.37
C GLU A 476 -15.51 3.66 -35.24
N ILE A 477 -14.89 3.76 -34.06
CA ILE A 477 -15.38 4.59 -32.95
C ILE A 477 -15.29 6.08 -33.29
N HIS A 478 -14.21 6.53 -33.93
CA HIS A 478 -14.06 7.90 -34.41
C HIS A 478 -15.18 8.26 -35.38
N THR A 479 -15.47 7.36 -36.34
CA THR A 479 -16.52 7.55 -37.33
C THR A 479 -17.89 7.62 -36.67
N HIS A 480 -18.18 6.73 -35.71
CA HIS A 480 -19.45 6.73 -34.97
C HIS A 480 -19.67 8.03 -34.18
N ALA A 481 -18.60 8.60 -33.62
CA ALA A 481 -18.67 9.81 -32.79
C ALA A 481 -18.37 11.13 -33.53
N ASP A 482 -18.17 11.09 -34.86
CA ASP A 482 -17.67 12.21 -35.68
C ASP A 482 -16.43 12.91 -35.09
N LEU A 483 -15.46 12.10 -34.64
CA LEU A 483 -14.20 12.58 -34.08
C LEU A 483 -13.09 12.53 -35.12
N LYS A 484 -12.35 13.64 -35.26
CA LYS A 484 -11.22 13.76 -36.20
C LYS A 484 -9.93 14.11 -35.45
N PRO A 485 -9.18 13.11 -34.94
CA PRO A 485 -7.91 13.36 -34.27
C PRO A 485 -6.87 13.90 -35.26
N LEU A 486 -6.02 14.83 -34.82
CA LEU A 486 -4.87 15.34 -35.58
C LEU A 486 -3.55 14.64 -35.20
N CYS A 487 -3.65 13.58 -34.41
CA CYS A 487 -2.52 12.87 -33.81
C CYS A 487 -2.78 11.37 -33.84
N ASP A 488 -1.70 10.61 -33.91
CA ASP A 488 -1.79 9.17 -34.14
C ASP A 488 -2.17 8.40 -32.87
N PRO A 489 -3.08 7.40 -32.98
CA PRO A 489 -3.33 6.42 -31.91
C PRO A 489 -2.05 5.74 -31.41
N GLY A 490 -2.04 5.37 -30.13
CA GLY A 490 -0.91 4.71 -29.46
C GLY A 490 0.13 5.66 -28.90
N THR A 491 -0.12 6.98 -28.97
CA THR A 491 0.80 8.03 -28.52
C THR A 491 0.30 8.72 -27.24
N GLN A 492 1.23 9.36 -26.53
CA GLN A 492 0.88 10.18 -25.36
C GLN A 492 0.09 11.44 -25.77
N TYR A 493 0.32 11.97 -26.98
CA TYR A 493 -0.44 13.11 -27.51
C TYR A 493 -1.91 12.74 -27.74
N TYR A 494 -2.16 11.56 -28.30
CA TYR A 494 -3.51 11.03 -28.45
C TYR A 494 -4.20 10.82 -27.10
N GLU A 495 -3.49 10.29 -26.08
CA GLU A 495 -4.05 10.16 -24.73
C GLU A 495 -4.49 11.52 -24.15
N GLN A 496 -3.67 12.56 -24.31
CA GLN A 496 -4.02 13.91 -23.86
C GLN A 496 -5.24 14.46 -24.61
N TRP A 497 -5.28 14.29 -25.92
CA TRP A 497 -6.40 14.73 -26.76
C TRP A 497 -7.71 14.04 -26.37
N VAL A 498 -7.71 12.71 -26.20
CA VAL A 498 -8.92 11.95 -25.90
C VAL A 498 -9.44 12.26 -24.48
N VAL A 499 -8.55 12.47 -23.50
CA VAL A 499 -8.92 12.90 -22.15
C VAL A 499 -9.56 14.30 -22.17
N GLN A 500 -9.03 15.23 -22.97
CA GLN A 500 -9.64 16.55 -23.12
C GLN A 500 -11.01 16.48 -23.79
N LYS A 501 -11.17 15.62 -24.80
CA LYS A 501 -12.45 15.39 -25.48
C LYS A 501 -13.50 14.81 -24.53
N GLU A 502 -13.15 13.80 -23.74
CA GLU A 502 -14.02 13.22 -22.71
C GLU A 502 -14.47 14.28 -21.70
N GLN A 503 -13.55 15.10 -21.18
CA GLN A 503 -13.86 16.15 -20.22
C GLN A 503 -14.77 17.25 -20.80
N ASN A 504 -14.62 17.60 -22.07
CA ASN A 504 -15.47 18.60 -22.72
C ASN A 504 -16.85 18.03 -23.00
N ALA A 505 -16.94 16.80 -23.51
CA ALA A 505 -18.20 16.11 -23.74
C ALA A 505 -19.01 15.93 -22.43
N ALA A 506 -18.34 15.68 -21.30
CA ALA A 506 -18.99 15.66 -19.98
C ALA A 506 -19.61 17.02 -19.58
N LYS A 507 -18.97 18.15 -19.94
CA LYS A 507 -19.50 19.50 -19.65
C LYS A 507 -20.66 19.87 -20.58
N GLU A 508 -20.60 19.38 -21.82
CA GLU A 508 -21.60 19.61 -22.86
C GLU A 508 -22.77 18.62 -22.78
N GLU A 509 -22.73 17.67 -21.84
CA GLU A 509 -23.72 16.58 -21.68
C GLU A 509 -23.86 15.71 -22.93
N ASN A 510 -22.81 15.66 -23.77
CA ASN A 510 -22.74 14.80 -24.94
C ASN A 510 -22.31 13.39 -24.52
N GLN A 511 -23.30 12.57 -24.15
CA GLN A 511 -23.08 11.21 -23.66
C GLN A 511 -22.33 10.34 -24.69
N MET A 512 -22.72 10.39 -25.96
CA MET A 512 -22.11 9.59 -27.03
C MET A 512 -20.61 9.84 -27.13
N VAL A 513 -20.19 11.10 -27.32
CA VAL A 513 -18.78 11.45 -27.48
C VAL A 513 -17.98 11.12 -26.22
N ARG A 514 -18.55 11.32 -25.04
CA ARG A 514 -17.88 11.04 -23.77
C ARG A 514 -17.58 9.54 -23.60
N VAL A 515 -18.58 8.68 -23.83
CA VAL A 515 -18.41 7.22 -23.73
C VAL A 515 -17.43 6.72 -24.80
N CYS A 516 -17.55 7.20 -26.05
CA CYS A 516 -16.59 6.87 -27.10
C CYS A 516 -15.16 7.29 -26.73
N ALA A 517 -14.97 8.50 -26.19
CA ALA A 517 -13.65 8.97 -25.76
C ALA A 517 -13.07 8.13 -24.60
N GLU A 518 -13.91 7.69 -23.66
CA GLU A 518 -13.49 6.79 -22.58
C GLU A 518 -12.99 5.43 -23.12
N HIS A 519 -13.73 4.81 -24.04
CA HIS A 519 -13.30 3.57 -24.70
C HIS A 519 -12.04 3.78 -25.55
N LEU A 520 -11.97 4.85 -26.35
CA LEU A 520 -10.78 5.19 -27.15
C LEU A 520 -9.53 5.34 -26.29
N ARG A 521 -9.66 5.85 -25.06
CA ARG A 521 -8.54 5.92 -24.11
C ARG A 521 -8.06 4.53 -23.71
N GLN A 522 -8.96 3.58 -23.47
CA GLN A 522 -8.58 2.19 -23.15
C GLN A 522 -7.91 1.50 -24.33
N TYR A 523 -8.41 1.70 -25.56
CA TYR A 523 -7.76 1.16 -26.76
C TYR A 523 -6.38 1.76 -27.02
N ASN A 524 -6.21 3.06 -26.79
CA ASN A 524 -4.90 3.72 -26.87
C ASN A 524 -3.90 3.13 -25.86
N GLU A 525 -4.34 2.89 -24.62
CA GLU A 525 -3.54 2.25 -23.58
C GLU A 525 -3.19 0.79 -23.95
N ALA A 526 -4.13 0.04 -24.50
CA ALA A 526 -3.88 -1.33 -24.97
C ALA A 526 -2.86 -1.36 -26.12
N LEU A 527 -2.91 -0.40 -27.03
CA LEU A 527 -1.91 -0.25 -28.10
C LEU A 527 -0.52 0.03 -27.51
N HIS A 528 -0.42 0.94 -26.54
CA HIS A 528 0.85 1.21 -25.83
C HIS A 528 1.37 -0.02 -25.09
N GLN A 529 0.48 -0.78 -24.43
CA GLN A 529 0.83 -2.04 -23.76
C GLN A 529 1.31 -3.08 -24.77
N SER A 530 0.66 -3.24 -25.91
CA SER A 530 1.11 -4.19 -26.92
C SER A 530 2.52 -3.86 -27.41
N ASN A 531 2.92 -2.59 -27.42
CA ASN A 531 4.26 -2.08 -27.75
C ASN A 531 5.27 -2.10 -26.60
N THR A 532 4.89 -2.60 -25.42
CA THR A 532 5.80 -2.67 -24.27
C THR A 532 5.84 -4.07 -23.67
N ILE A 533 4.71 -4.76 -23.58
CA ILE A 533 4.54 -6.11 -23.04
C ILE A 533 3.92 -7.02 -24.11
N ARG A 534 3.35 -8.16 -23.74
CA ARG A 534 2.75 -9.09 -24.71
C ARG A 534 1.41 -8.58 -25.22
N MET A 535 1.09 -8.92 -26.47
CA MET A 535 -0.26 -8.74 -27.03
C MET A 535 -1.33 -9.43 -26.17
N SER A 536 -1.00 -10.58 -25.57
CA SER A 536 -1.89 -11.30 -24.65
C SER A 536 -2.28 -10.48 -23.43
N ASP A 537 -1.34 -9.70 -22.88
CA ASP A 537 -1.59 -8.86 -21.71
C ASP A 537 -2.44 -7.63 -22.08
N ALA A 538 -2.17 -7.01 -23.24
CA ALA A 538 -2.99 -5.93 -23.79
C ALA A 538 -4.43 -6.39 -24.10
N PHE A 539 -4.59 -7.59 -24.68
CA PHE A 539 -5.91 -8.19 -24.88
C PHE A 539 -6.61 -8.47 -23.55
N ARG A 540 -5.91 -9.06 -22.57
CA ARG A 540 -6.48 -9.33 -21.24
C ARG A 540 -6.96 -8.04 -20.58
N PHE A 541 -6.21 -6.95 -20.71
CA PHE A 541 -6.60 -5.62 -20.24
C PHE A 541 -7.92 -5.14 -20.88
N LEU A 542 -8.04 -5.17 -22.21
CA LEU A 542 -9.27 -4.76 -22.91
C LEU A 542 -10.44 -5.69 -22.58
N ASN A 543 -10.23 -7.00 -22.58
CA ASN A 543 -11.26 -7.97 -22.28
C ASN A 543 -11.78 -7.80 -20.84
N LYS A 544 -10.87 -7.54 -19.88
CA LYS A 544 -11.25 -7.23 -18.50
C LYS A 544 -12.09 -5.95 -18.44
N TYR A 545 -11.65 -4.87 -19.09
CA TYR A 545 -12.40 -3.61 -19.15
C TYR A 545 -13.83 -3.81 -19.67
N HIS A 546 -14.00 -4.45 -20.84
CA HIS A 546 -15.34 -4.69 -21.40
C HIS A 546 -16.19 -5.63 -20.53
N THR A 547 -15.57 -6.63 -19.89
CA THR A 547 -16.30 -7.53 -18.98
C THR A 547 -16.78 -6.79 -17.74
N GLU A 548 -15.95 -5.91 -17.17
CA GLU A 548 -16.32 -5.07 -16.03
C GLU A 548 -17.41 -4.07 -16.43
N GLU A 549 -17.29 -3.40 -17.57
CA GLU A 549 -18.34 -2.50 -18.09
C GLU A 549 -19.67 -3.23 -18.25
N LEU A 550 -19.70 -4.44 -18.84
CA LEU A 550 -20.92 -5.24 -18.95
C LEU A 550 -21.50 -5.64 -17.59
N LYS A 551 -20.66 -6.02 -16.63
CA LYS A 551 -21.09 -6.29 -15.25
C LYS A 551 -21.73 -5.06 -14.63
N THR A 552 -21.23 -3.85 -14.92
CA THR A 552 -21.87 -2.63 -14.41
C THR A 552 -23.27 -2.37 -14.95
N LYS A 553 -23.65 -3.01 -16.06
CA LYS A 553 -25.00 -2.90 -16.66
C LYS A 553 -25.95 -4.01 -16.22
N SER A 554 -25.49 -4.95 -15.37
CA SER A 554 -26.33 -5.99 -14.78
C SER A 554 -26.71 -5.58 -13.34
N SER A 555 -27.98 -5.72 -12.94
CA SER A 555 -28.42 -5.45 -11.57
C SER A 555 -28.13 -6.64 -10.65
N PRO A 556 -27.70 -6.43 -9.39
CA PRO A 556 -27.55 -7.51 -8.41
C PRO A 556 -28.87 -8.21 -8.07
N ASP A 557 -29.98 -7.46 -8.04
CA ASP A 557 -31.24 -7.91 -7.41
C ASP A 557 -32.35 -8.31 -8.40
N GLU A 558 -32.03 -8.52 -9.69
CA GLU A 558 -33.00 -8.78 -10.80
C GLU A 558 -34.17 -7.77 -10.98
N GLU A 559 -34.39 -6.81 -10.08
CA GLU A 559 -35.55 -5.89 -10.07
C GLU A 559 -35.38 -4.59 -10.89
N GLY A 560 -34.24 -4.36 -11.56
CA GLY A 560 -34.04 -3.13 -12.32
C GLY A 560 -33.02 -3.25 -13.46
N THR A 561 -33.49 -3.25 -14.72
CA THR A 561 -32.60 -3.24 -15.88
C THR A 561 -31.91 -1.88 -16.02
N ILE A 562 -30.58 -1.83 -15.88
CA ILE A 562 -29.80 -0.62 -16.22
C ILE A 562 -29.84 -0.44 -17.74
N THR A 563 -30.27 0.74 -18.19
CA THR A 563 -30.44 1.01 -19.62
C THR A 563 -29.08 1.02 -20.33
N ILE A 564 -28.88 0.08 -21.23
CA ILE A 564 -27.74 0.08 -22.17
C ILE A 564 -28.09 0.99 -23.34
N THR A 565 -27.29 2.03 -23.53
CA THR A 565 -27.46 2.99 -24.63
C THR A 565 -27.08 2.38 -25.99
N ASP A 566 -27.56 2.99 -27.07
CA ASP A 566 -27.20 2.56 -28.43
C ASP A 566 -25.68 2.67 -28.68
N THR A 567 -25.03 3.69 -28.13
CA THR A 567 -23.57 3.85 -28.19
C THR A 567 -22.84 2.72 -27.46
N GLU A 568 -23.26 2.37 -26.24
CA GLU A 568 -22.68 1.24 -25.50
C GLU A 568 -22.90 -0.08 -26.24
N ARG A 569 -24.11 -0.31 -26.79
CA ARG A 569 -24.41 -1.49 -27.61
C ARG A 569 -23.50 -1.58 -28.84
N PHE A 570 -23.29 -0.46 -29.53
CA PHE A 570 -22.33 -0.38 -30.65
C PHE A 570 -20.92 -0.76 -30.19
N LEU A 571 -20.41 -0.17 -29.10
CA LEU A 571 -19.06 -0.41 -28.59
C LEU A 571 -18.83 -1.86 -28.15
N PHE A 572 -19.81 -2.47 -27.46
CA PHE A 572 -19.73 -3.87 -27.05
C PHE A 572 -19.79 -4.83 -28.23
N THR A 573 -20.64 -4.54 -29.22
CA THR A 573 -20.72 -5.34 -30.46
C THR A 573 -19.43 -5.24 -31.25
N LEU A 574 -18.89 -4.03 -31.42
CA LEU A 574 -17.64 -3.78 -32.12
C LEU A 574 -16.46 -4.55 -31.49
N PHE A 575 -16.34 -4.56 -30.16
CA PHE A 575 -15.32 -5.37 -29.49
C PHE A 575 -15.57 -6.87 -29.70
N LYS A 576 -16.81 -7.33 -29.55
CA LYS A 576 -17.19 -8.74 -29.71
C LYS A 576 -16.84 -9.26 -31.11
N ASP A 577 -17.15 -8.49 -32.15
CA ASP A 577 -16.93 -8.87 -33.55
C ASP A 577 -15.43 -8.99 -33.89
N ASN A 578 -14.59 -8.17 -33.25
CA ASN A 578 -13.14 -8.21 -33.45
C ASN A 578 -12.41 -9.12 -32.44
N LYS A 579 -13.09 -9.59 -31.39
CA LYS A 579 -12.49 -10.36 -30.28
C LYS A 579 -11.78 -11.62 -30.75
N ALA A 580 -12.43 -12.41 -31.60
CA ALA A 580 -11.86 -13.67 -32.11
C ALA A 580 -10.56 -13.44 -32.90
N LYS A 581 -10.52 -12.38 -33.71
CA LYS A 581 -9.32 -11.99 -34.47
C LYS A 581 -8.19 -11.53 -33.55
N LEU A 582 -8.48 -10.73 -32.53
CA LEU A 582 -7.48 -10.33 -31.53
C LEU A 582 -6.92 -11.54 -30.77
N GLN A 583 -7.77 -12.51 -30.41
CA GLN A 583 -7.38 -13.76 -29.75
C GLN A 583 -6.49 -14.65 -30.64
N GLU A 584 -6.79 -14.73 -31.94
CA GLU A 584 -5.95 -15.44 -32.90
C GLU A 584 -4.57 -14.79 -33.02
N LEU A 585 -4.52 -13.46 -33.15
CA LEU A 585 -3.27 -12.72 -33.34
C LEU A 585 -2.36 -12.74 -32.10
N MET A 586 -2.92 -12.69 -30.89
CA MET A 586 -2.10 -12.73 -29.67
C MET A 586 -1.38 -14.07 -29.45
N GLY A 587 -1.82 -15.15 -30.11
CA GLY A 587 -1.18 -16.47 -30.07
C GLY A 587 -0.02 -16.62 -31.06
N LYS A 588 0.24 -15.63 -31.93
CA LYS A 588 1.24 -15.71 -32.99
C LYS A 588 2.59 -15.12 -32.54
N PRO A 589 3.61 -15.94 -32.24
CA PRO A 589 4.89 -15.46 -31.72
C PRO A 589 5.68 -14.62 -32.73
N GLN A 590 5.42 -14.75 -34.04
CA GLN A 590 6.11 -13.96 -35.05
C GLN A 590 5.81 -12.44 -34.97
N TYR A 591 4.74 -12.04 -34.27
CA TYR A 591 4.37 -10.63 -34.08
C TYR A 591 4.74 -10.13 -32.66
N GLU A 592 5.49 -10.92 -31.89
CA GLU A 592 5.99 -10.50 -30.58
C GLU A 592 6.84 -9.23 -30.71
N ASN A 593 6.70 -8.33 -29.75
CA ASN A 593 7.43 -7.08 -29.76
C ASN A 593 8.95 -7.29 -29.60
N ASN A 594 9.73 -6.66 -30.48
CA ASN A 594 11.18 -6.68 -30.48
C ASN A 594 11.80 -6.17 -29.16
N SER A 595 11.15 -5.22 -28.46
CA SER A 595 11.61 -4.78 -27.13
C SER A 595 11.59 -5.93 -26.12
N LEU A 596 10.54 -6.74 -26.13
CA LEU A 596 10.39 -7.89 -25.25
C LEU A 596 11.39 -9.00 -25.62
N ALA A 597 11.59 -9.25 -26.91
CA ALA A 597 12.63 -10.16 -27.41
C ALA A 597 14.04 -9.73 -26.96
N GLN A 598 14.32 -8.42 -26.97
CA GLN A 598 15.60 -7.93 -26.51
C GLN A 598 15.74 -7.94 -24.98
N LEU A 599 14.66 -7.73 -24.24
CA LEU A 599 14.63 -7.96 -22.80
C LEU A 599 14.93 -9.42 -22.48
N LYS A 600 14.30 -10.38 -23.18
CA LYS A 600 14.55 -11.82 -23.04
C LYS A 600 16.02 -12.16 -23.23
N THR A 601 16.59 -11.70 -24.34
CA THR A 601 18.01 -11.92 -24.66
C THR A 601 18.93 -11.34 -23.58
N SER A 602 18.60 -10.15 -23.07
CA SER A 602 19.36 -9.51 -22.00
C SER A 602 19.28 -10.32 -20.70
N ILE A 603 18.10 -10.75 -20.27
CA ILE A 603 17.92 -11.56 -19.05
C ILE A 603 18.68 -12.89 -19.18
N LEU A 604 18.44 -13.65 -20.25
CA LEU A 604 19.08 -14.95 -20.45
C LEU A 604 20.60 -14.82 -20.45
N LYS A 605 21.15 -13.81 -21.13
CA LYS A 605 22.59 -13.55 -21.10
C LYS A 605 23.11 -13.37 -19.67
N GLU A 606 22.47 -12.51 -18.87
CA GLU A 606 22.95 -12.18 -17.52
C GLU A 606 22.86 -13.37 -16.55
N PHE A 607 21.89 -14.28 -16.73
CA PHE A 607 21.73 -15.50 -15.93
C PHE A 607 22.61 -16.66 -16.41
N SER A 608 22.89 -16.76 -17.72
CA SER A 608 23.77 -17.81 -18.24
C SER A 608 25.25 -17.49 -18.05
N THR A 609 25.65 -16.21 -17.91
CA THR A 609 27.06 -15.83 -17.73
C THR A 609 27.51 -15.77 -16.28
N ARG A 610 26.60 -15.89 -15.30
CA ARG A 610 26.91 -15.72 -13.88
C ARG A 610 26.36 -16.87 -13.04
N GLU A 611 27.21 -17.43 -12.19
CA GLU A 611 26.83 -18.54 -11.28
C GLU A 611 25.74 -18.13 -10.27
N ARG A 612 25.84 -16.91 -9.71
CA ARG A 612 24.86 -16.36 -8.76
C ARG A 612 24.31 -15.04 -9.26
N ALA A 613 23.52 -15.10 -10.33
CA ALA A 613 22.87 -13.94 -10.91
C ALA A 613 21.75 -13.41 -10.01
N ARG A 614 21.79 -12.10 -9.74
CA ARG A 614 20.74 -11.33 -9.05
C ARG A 614 20.55 -10.00 -9.75
N GLY A 615 19.32 -9.62 -10.07
CA GLY A 615 19.07 -8.37 -10.79
C GLY A 615 17.73 -7.72 -10.57
N ILE A 616 17.60 -6.51 -11.13
CA ILE A 616 16.38 -5.70 -11.08
C ILE A 616 16.05 -5.23 -12.50
N ILE A 617 14.78 -5.36 -12.89
CA ILE A 617 14.20 -4.76 -14.09
C ILE A 617 13.29 -3.63 -13.65
N PHE A 618 13.60 -2.40 -14.06
CA PHE A 618 12.74 -1.24 -13.86
C PHE A 618 11.81 -1.04 -15.06
N THR A 619 10.51 -0.95 -14.80
CA THR A 619 9.48 -0.66 -15.81
C THR A 619 8.56 0.49 -15.35
N ARG A 620 7.82 1.09 -16.29
CA ARG A 620 7.05 2.32 -16.07
C ARG A 620 5.80 2.10 -15.21
N THR A 621 5.03 1.05 -15.49
CA THR A 621 3.68 0.88 -14.93
C THR A 621 3.58 -0.34 -14.01
N ARG A 622 2.61 -0.34 -13.09
CA ARG A 622 2.37 -1.50 -12.22
C ARG A 622 1.95 -2.72 -13.03
N LEU A 623 1.09 -2.50 -14.02
CA LEU A 623 0.62 -3.56 -14.90
C LEU A 623 1.78 -4.21 -15.67
N SER A 624 2.70 -3.41 -16.23
CA SER A 624 3.87 -3.98 -16.91
C SER A 624 4.78 -4.76 -15.96
N ALA A 625 4.93 -4.34 -14.71
CA ALA A 625 5.71 -5.09 -13.72
C ALA A 625 5.10 -6.49 -13.45
N ILE A 626 3.79 -6.55 -13.28
CA ILE A 626 3.05 -7.81 -13.07
C ILE A 626 3.09 -8.67 -14.34
N ALA A 627 2.81 -8.09 -15.50
CA ALA A 627 2.77 -8.79 -16.78
C ALA A 627 4.14 -9.38 -17.17
N LEU A 628 5.22 -8.64 -16.96
CA LEU A 628 6.58 -9.13 -17.19
C LEU A 628 6.96 -10.25 -16.21
N CYS A 629 6.51 -10.15 -14.95
CA CYS A 629 6.71 -11.22 -13.96
C CYS A 629 6.02 -12.52 -14.41
N GLN A 630 4.75 -12.41 -14.81
CA GLN A 630 3.98 -13.54 -15.32
C GLN A 630 4.62 -14.11 -16.61
N TRP A 631 5.06 -13.25 -17.53
CA TRP A 631 5.77 -13.67 -18.74
C TRP A 631 7.05 -14.45 -18.45
N ILE A 632 7.80 -14.05 -17.42
CA ILE A 632 9.00 -14.77 -17.00
C ILE A 632 8.64 -16.13 -16.40
N GLN A 633 7.64 -16.17 -15.51
CA GLN A 633 7.20 -17.41 -14.84
C GLN A 633 6.58 -18.43 -15.81
N GLU A 634 5.92 -17.97 -16.88
CA GLU A 634 5.30 -18.84 -17.88
C GLU A 634 6.27 -19.35 -18.95
N ASN A 635 7.51 -18.82 -19.02
CA ASN A 635 8.47 -19.21 -20.05
C ASN A 635 9.55 -20.16 -19.49
N PRO A 636 9.55 -21.45 -19.89
CA PRO A 636 10.42 -22.46 -19.30
C PRO A 636 11.92 -22.16 -19.48
N LYS A 637 12.30 -21.39 -20.52
CA LYS A 637 13.70 -21.01 -20.75
C LYS A 637 14.30 -20.17 -19.62
N PHE A 638 13.47 -19.44 -18.86
CA PHE A 638 13.95 -18.69 -17.69
C PHE A 638 14.15 -19.61 -16.49
N ASP A 639 13.27 -20.59 -16.30
CA ASP A 639 13.38 -21.59 -15.25
C ASP A 639 14.62 -22.49 -15.45
N GLU A 640 14.90 -22.89 -16.70
CA GLU A 640 16.09 -23.65 -17.10
C GLU A 640 17.42 -22.97 -16.69
N VAL A 641 17.45 -21.63 -16.65
CA VAL A 641 18.62 -20.85 -16.21
C VAL A 641 18.48 -20.32 -14.77
N GLY A 642 17.52 -20.85 -14.02
CA GLY A 642 17.33 -20.60 -12.59
C GLY A 642 16.73 -19.24 -12.23
N VAL A 643 16.00 -18.58 -13.15
CA VAL A 643 15.37 -17.29 -12.88
C VAL A 643 14.14 -17.47 -11.99
N ARG A 644 14.17 -16.86 -10.81
CA ARG A 644 13.06 -16.80 -9.86
C ARG A 644 12.65 -15.35 -9.68
N ALA A 645 11.58 -14.98 -10.39
CA ALA A 645 11.14 -13.59 -10.52
C ALA A 645 9.95 -13.25 -9.61
N SER A 646 9.94 -12.01 -9.11
CA SER A 646 8.80 -11.40 -8.43
C SER A 646 8.70 -9.92 -8.77
N TYR A 647 7.48 -9.37 -8.77
CA TYR A 647 7.27 -7.93 -8.96
C TYR A 647 7.37 -7.16 -7.64
N LEU A 648 7.68 -5.86 -7.74
CA LEU A 648 7.71 -4.92 -6.62
C LEU A 648 7.12 -3.56 -7.03
N ILE A 649 5.91 -3.25 -6.56
CA ILE A 649 5.15 -2.04 -6.92
C ILE A 649 4.81 -1.19 -5.69
N GLY A 650 4.51 0.10 -5.91
CA GLY A 650 4.21 1.04 -4.82
C GLY A 650 2.82 0.85 -4.20
N GLY A 651 2.67 1.34 -2.95
CA GLY A 651 1.47 1.15 -2.12
C GLY A 651 0.36 2.20 -2.25
N GLY A 652 0.37 3.06 -3.27
CA GLY A 652 -0.66 4.12 -3.42
C GLY A 652 -1.91 3.65 -4.16
N ASP A 653 -3.11 4.09 -3.76
CA ASP A 653 -4.39 3.65 -4.36
C ASP A 653 -4.83 4.43 -5.61
N GLN A 654 -3.93 5.20 -6.24
CA GLN A 654 -4.26 6.07 -7.39
C GLN A 654 -4.26 5.34 -8.75
N SER A 655 -4.00 4.03 -8.78
CA SER A 655 -3.94 3.23 -10.00
C SER A 655 -5.08 2.23 -10.03
N VAL A 656 -5.52 1.84 -11.23
CA VAL A 656 -6.48 0.74 -11.46
C VAL A 656 -5.91 -0.60 -11.00
N VAL A 657 -4.58 -0.71 -10.90
CA VAL A 657 -3.90 -1.92 -10.42
C VAL A 657 -3.76 -1.88 -8.90
N LYS A 658 -4.18 -2.98 -8.25
CA LYS A 658 -4.03 -3.24 -6.81
C LYS A 658 -2.60 -2.90 -6.35
N PRO A 659 -2.43 -2.01 -5.36
CA PRO A 659 -1.12 -1.71 -4.80
C PRO A 659 -0.60 -2.87 -3.95
N MET A 660 0.72 -2.93 -3.76
CA MET A 660 1.32 -3.76 -2.71
C MET A 660 1.36 -2.98 -1.39
N THR A 661 0.91 -3.62 -0.32
CA THR A 661 1.07 -3.18 1.06
C THR A 661 2.55 -3.13 1.46
N ALA A 662 2.84 -2.40 2.55
CA ALA A 662 4.21 -2.34 3.08
C ALA A 662 4.71 -3.73 3.56
N ALA A 663 3.81 -4.60 4.02
CA ALA A 663 4.13 -5.95 4.45
C ALA A 663 4.53 -6.83 3.25
N GLU A 664 3.76 -6.81 2.17
CA GLU A 664 4.07 -7.55 0.93
C GLU A 664 5.40 -7.07 0.31
N GLN A 665 5.64 -5.75 0.25
CA GLN A 665 6.90 -5.21 -0.24
C GLN A 665 8.09 -5.72 0.59
N LYS A 666 7.94 -5.76 1.92
CA LYS A 666 8.98 -6.24 2.84
C LYS A 666 9.24 -7.73 2.67
N ASP A 667 8.19 -8.55 2.49
CA ASP A 667 8.31 -9.98 2.25
C ASP A 667 9.11 -10.27 0.97
N VAL A 668 8.74 -9.63 -0.14
CA VAL A 668 9.45 -9.76 -1.43
C VAL A 668 10.92 -9.35 -1.29
N LEU A 669 11.21 -8.25 -0.59
CA LEU A 669 12.59 -7.80 -0.36
C LEU A 669 13.40 -8.77 0.52
N ASN A 670 12.77 -9.39 1.53
CA ASN A 670 13.43 -10.42 2.34
C ASN A 670 13.75 -11.65 1.49
N LYS A 671 12.76 -12.19 0.76
CA LYS A 671 12.94 -13.32 -0.16
C LYS A 671 14.01 -13.05 -1.22
N PHE A 672 14.12 -11.82 -1.71
CA PHE A 672 15.18 -11.40 -2.63
C PHE A 672 16.56 -11.39 -1.98
N ARG A 673 16.67 -10.86 -0.76
CA ARG A 673 17.91 -10.84 0.02
C ARG A 673 18.40 -12.25 0.33
N ASP A 674 17.48 -13.15 0.69
CA ASP A 674 17.76 -14.52 1.09
C ASP A 674 18.01 -15.44 -0.13
N GLY A 675 17.80 -14.94 -1.36
CA GLY A 675 18.10 -15.64 -2.60
C GLY A 675 16.98 -16.56 -3.12
N GLN A 676 15.85 -16.61 -2.42
CA GLN A 676 14.63 -17.30 -2.89
C GLN A 676 14.13 -16.67 -4.18
N ILE A 677 14.19 -15.34 -4.27
CA ILE A 677 13.97 -14.56 -5.48
C ILE A 677 15.31 -14.00 -5.94
N ASN A 678 15.60 -14.06 -7.24
CA ASN A 678 16.83 -13.51 -7.80
C ASN A 678 16.59 -12.47 -8.91
N LEU A 679 15.35 -12.24 -9.31
CA LEU A 679 14.98 -11.17 -10.23
C LEU A 679 13.79 -10.35 -9.70
N LEU A 680 14.00 -9.05 -9.48
CA LEU A 680 12.89 -8.13 -9.17
C LEU A 680 12.43 -7.39 -10.41
N ILE A 681 11.12 -7.36 -10.66
CA ILE A 681 10.53 -6.45 -11.66
C ILE A 681 9.82 -5.32 -10.92
N ALA A 682 10.44 -4.14 -10.90
CA ALA A 682 10.00 -3.02 -10.08
C ALA A 682 9.57 -1.81 -10.89
N THR A 683 8.68 -1.01 -10.32
CA THR A 683 8.51 0.39 -10.76
C THR A 683 9.53 1.30 -10.07
N THR A 684 9.36 2.62 -10.17
CA THR A 684 10.22 3.61 -9.50
C THR A 684 10.25 3.48 -7.96
N VAL A 685 9.40 2.62 -7.37
CA VAL A 685 9.40 2.30 -5.93
C VAL A 685 10.78 1.84 -5.44
N ALA A 686 11.51 1.09 -6.26
CA ALA A 686 12.80 0.50 -5.94
C ALA A 686 14.02 1.36 -6.37
N GLU A 687 13.80 2.48 -7.05
CA GLU A 687 14.89 3.37 -7.48
C GLU A 687 15.59 3.97 -6.25
N GLU A 688 14.83 4.53 -5.31
CA GLU A 688 15.38 5.27 -4.16
C GLU A 688 15.03 4.66 -2.79
N GLY A 689 15.92 4.83 -1.81
CA GLY A 689 15.66 4.60 -0.38
C GLY A 689 15.68 3.15 0.08
N LEU A 690 14.89 2.27 -0.54
CA LEU A 690 14.76 0.87 -0.08
C LEU A 690 16.11 0.16 -0.06
N ASP A 691 16.41 -0.53 1.03
CA ASP A 691 17.55 -1.44 1.08
C ASP A 691 17.23 -2.69 0.25
N ILE A 692 17.97 -2.83 -0.84
CA ILE A 692 17.83 -3.94 -1.78
C ILE A 692 19.19 -4.60 -1.84
N ALA A 693 19.23 -5.92 -1.75
CA ALA A 693 20.45 -6.70 -1.80
C ALA A 693 21.28 -6.38 -3.07
N GLU A 694 22.59 -6.59 -2.99
CA GLU A 694 23.52 -6.24 -4.07
C GLU A 694 23.16 -7.01 -5.35
N CYS A 695 22.96 -6.27 -6.45
CA CYS A 695 22.62 -6.84 -7.74
C CYS A 695 23.85 -6.90 -8.65
N ASN A 696 23.89 -7.93 -9.50
CA ASN A 696 24.85 -8.06 -10.60
C ASN A 696 24.39 -7.32 -11.85
N PHE A 697 23.09 -7.10 -12.04
CA PHE A 697 22.63 -6.31 -13.18
C PHE A 697 21.38 -5.51 -12.87
N VAL A 698 21.26 -4.38 -13.56
CA VAL A 698 20.09 -3.51 -13.54
C VAL A 698 19.66 -3.27 -14.99
N ILE A 699 18.41 -3.57 -15.31
CA ILE A 699 17.83 -3.30 -16.62
C ILE A 699 16.77 -2.22 -16.46
N ARG A 700 16.84 -1.14 -17.25
CA ARG A 700 15.73 -0.20 -17.42
C ARG A 700 15.01 -0.54 -18.71
N TYR A 701 13.78 -1.01 -18.60
CA TYR A 701 12.99 -1.49 -19.72
C TYR A 701 12.06 -0.40 -20.23
N CYS A 702 12.40 0.19 -21.39
CA CYS A 702 11.68 1.31 -22.02
C CYS A 702 11.39 2.49 -21.06
N LEU A 703 12.22 2.65 -20.01
CA LEU A 703 12.01 3.59 -18.93
C LEU A 703 13.18 4.57 -18.83
N VAL A 704 12.87 5.85 -18.99
CA VAL A 704 13.77 6.95 -18.68
C VAL A 704 13.00 8.00 -17.88
N THR A 705 13.58 8.39 -16.75
CA THR A 705 13.00 9.39 -15.84
C THR A 705 13.90 10.63 -15.79
N ASN A 706 14.62 10.86 -14.70
CA ASN A 706 15.56 11.97 -14.54
C ASN A 706 16.96 11.43 -14.17
N GLU A 707 17.93 12.34 -14.09
CA GLU A 707 19.32 12.02 -13.77
C GLU A 707 19.51 11.45 -12.37
N ILE A 708 18.68 11.86 -11.39
CA ILE A 708 18.76 11.36 -10.01
C ILE A 708 18.39 9.89 -9.95
N ALA A 709 17.23 9.55 -10.51
CA ALA A 709 16.72 8.19 -10.60
C ALA A 709 17.63 7.29 -11.45
N MET A 710 18.21 7.81 -12.54
CA MET A 710 19.23 7.10 -13.32
C MET A 710 20.43 6.70 -12.45
N ILE A 711 21.00 7.64 -11.69
CA ILE A 711 22.15 7.41 -10.81
C ILE A 711 21.81 6.42 -9.69
N GLN A 712 20.64 6.56 -9.07
CA GLN A 712 20.22 5.68 -7.96
C GLN A 712 19.87 4.27 -8.43
N ALA A 713 19.19 4.13 -9.57
CA ALA A 713 18.93 2.83 -10.21
C ALA A 713 20.24 2.14 -10.59
N ARG A 714 21.18 2.86 -11.21
CA ARG A 714 22.52 2.36 -11.51
C ARG A 714 23.25 1.92 -10.23
N GLY A 715 23.12 2.67 -9.14
CA GLY A 715 23.67 2.33 -7.83
C GLY A 715 23.06 1.10 -7.12
N ARG A 716 22.09 0.41 -7.75
CA ARG A 716 21.61 -0.92 -7.30
C ARG A 716 22.52 -2.05 -7.78
N GLY A 717 23.19 -1.88 -8.93
CA GLY A 717 24.28 -2.75 -9.37
C GLY A 717 25.51 -2.48 -8.53
N ARG A 718 25.78 -3.35 -7.54
CA ARG A 718 26.90 -3.17 -6.58
C ARG A 718 27.84 -4.36 -6.51
N ALA A 719 27.44 -5.50 -7.08
CA ALA A 719 28.33 -6.64 -7.21
C ALA A 719 29.50 -6.29 -8.16
N GLU A 720 30.58 -7.05 -8.02
CA GLU A 720 31.69 -6.99 -8.97
C GLU A 720 31.20 -7.38 -10.37
N ASP A 721 31.74 -6.72 -11.40
CA ASP A 721 31.33 -6.86 -12.80
C ASP A 721 29.83 -6.63 -13.06
N SER A 722 29.23 -5.71 -12.29
CA SER A 722 27.82 -5.39 -12.48
C SER A 722 27.55 -4.65 -13.79
N SER A 723 26.35 -4.84 -14.35
CA SER A 723 25.92 -4.21 -15.62
C SER A 723 24.69 -3.32 -15.43
N TYR A 724 24.59 -2.26 -16.23
CA TYR A 724 23.42 -1.39 -16.33
C TYR A 724 22.98 -1.32 -17.80
N THR A 725 21.82 -1.89 -18.11
CA THR A 725 21.31 -1.98 -19.49
C THR A 725 20.03 -1.17 -19.65
N LEU A 726 20.01 -0.25 -20.62
CA LEU A 726 18.78 0.38 -21.08
C LEU A 726 18.26 -0.37 -22.30
N VAL A 727 17.08 -0.98 -22.20
CA VAL A 727 16.36 -1.50 -23.37
C VAL A 727 15.51 -0.36 -23.93
N ALA A 728 15.77 0.00 -25.19
CA ALA A 728 15.10 1.10 -25.86
C ALA A 728 14.68 0.70 -27.27
N GLU A 729 13.43 0.98 -27.61
CA GLU A 729 12.91 0.86 -28.97
C GLU A 729 13.48 1.99 -29.85
N ALA A 730 13.85 1.66 -31.08
CA ALA A 730 14.29 2.63 -32.08
C ALA A 730 13.18 3.67 -32.34
N GLY A 731 13.54 4.96 -32.47
CA GLY A 731 12.57 6.04 -32.70
C GLY A 731 11.77 6.51 -31.48
N SER A 732 11.79 5.78 -30.35
CA SER A 732 11.03 6.12 -29.14
C SER A 732 11.53 7.35 -28.34
N GLY A 733 12.68 7.91 -28.71
CA GLY A 733 13.32 9.01 -27.96
C GLY A 733 13.87 8.61 -26.58
N VAL A 734 13.83 7.31 -26.23
CA VAL A 734 14.25 6.81 -24.92
C VAL A 734 15.78 6.88 -24.77
N ALA A 735 16.52 6.40 -25.77
CA ALA A 735 17.98 6.44 -25.74
C ALA A 735 18.53 7.87 -25.69
N GLU A 736 17.93 8.78 -26.43
CA GLU A 736 18.27 10.20 -26.48
C GLU A 736 18.06 10.88 -25.13
N ARG A 737 16.92 10.62 -24.47
CA ARG A 737 16.64 11.14 -23.12
C ARG A 737 17.60 10.60 -22.08
N GLU A 738 18.05 9.35 -22.21
CA GLU A 738 19.07 8.80 -21.32
C GLU A 738 20.43 9.50 -21.54
N SER A 739 20.84 9.75 -22.79
CA SER A 739 22.04 10.54 -23.09
C SER A 739 21.98 11.95 -22.51
N VAL A 740 20.79 12.58 -22.50
CA VAL A 740 20.58 13.86 -21.81
C VAL A 740 20.80 13.74 -20.30
N ASN A 741 20.35 12.65 -19.67
CA ASN A 741 20.57 12.43 -18.23
C ASN A 741 22.06 12.21 -17.90
N GLU A 742 22.81 11.52 -18.77
CA GLU A 742 24.27 11.40 -18.63
C GLU A 742 24.98 12.75 -18.73
N TYR A 743 24.57 13.58 -19.69
CA TYR A 743 25.09 14.93 -19.80
C TYR A 743 24.79 15.76 -18.55
N ARG A 744 23.57 15.63 -18.00
CA ARG A 744 23.17 16.27 -16.75
C ARG A 744 23.97 15.78 -15.53
N GLU A 745 24.32 14.51 -15.47
CA GLU A 745 25.21 13.96 -14.43
C GLU A 745 26.61 14.62 -14.49
N LYS A 746 27.21 14.74 -15.68
CA LYS A 746 28.50 15.42 -15.86
C LYS A 746 28.43 16.90 -15.50
N MET A 747 27.35 17.57 -15.92
CA MET A 747 27.05 18.97 -15.59
C MET A 747 26.91 19.18 -14.07
N MET A 748 26.24 18.24 -13.39
CA MET A 748 26.08 18.23 -11.93
C MET A 748 27.43 18.16 -11.22
N SER A 749 28.29 17.20 -11.59
CA SER A 749 29.62 17.06 -10.98
C SER A 749 30.45 18.32 -11.14
N THR A 750 30.38 18.94 -12.32
CA THR A 750 31.05 20.22 -12.60
C THR A 750 30.47 21.36 -11.75
N ALA A 751 29.14 21.41 -11.59
CA ALA A 751 28.46 22.42 -10.79
C ALA A 751 28.82 22.31 -9.30
N ILE A 752 28.82 21.09 -8.76
CA ILE A 752 29.24 20.82 -7.37
C ILE A 752 30.68 21.28 -7.17
N ALA A 753 31.61 20.91 -8.08
CA ALA A 753 33.01 21.31 -7.98
C ALA A 753 33.19 22.83 -7.98
N LYS A 754 32.43 23.56 -8.80
CA LYS A 754 32.45 25.04 -8.83
C LYS A 754 31.87 25.65 -7.57
N VAL A 755 30.73 25.14 -7.07
CA VAL A 755 30.12 25.62 -5.82
C VAL A 755 31.06 25.38 -4.64
N CYS A 756 31.75 24.24 -4.58
CA CYS A 756 32.75 23.95 -3.55
C CYS A 756 33.97 24.88 -3.58
N LYS A 757 34.36 25.35 -4.77
CA LYS A 757 35.49 26.28 -4.98
C LYS A 757 35.09 27.75 -4.90
N MET A 758 33.79 28.05 -4.77
CA MET A 758 33.28 29.41 -4.70
C MET A 758 33.84 30.13 -3.47
N ASN A 759 34.18 31.40 -3.61
CA ASN A 759 34.60 32.20 -2.46
C ASN A 759 33.44 32.31 -1.44
N ARG A 760 33.79 32.47 -0.17
CA ARG A 760 32.81 32.39 0.91
C ARG A 760 31.78 33.53 0.86
N ALA A 761 32.21 34.74 0.53
CA ALA A 761 31.34 35.91 0.49
C ALA A 761 30.26 35.79 -0.61
N ASP A 762 30.64 35.33 -1.80
CA ASP A 762 29.72 35.12 -2.92
C ASP A 762 28.75 33.97 -2.64
N TYR A 763 29.24 32.87 -2.05
CA TYR A 763 28.39 31.77 -1.64
C TYR A 763 27.33 32.22 -0.63
N GLU A 764 27.73 32.95 0.41
CA GLU A 764 26.81 33.48 1.43
C GLU A 764 25.82 34.49 0.86
N LYS A 765 26.27 35.37 -0.05
CA LYS A 765 25.40 36.33 -0.74
C LYS A 765 24.31 35.60 -1.56
N LYS A 766 24.72 34.69 -2.45
CA LYS A 766 23.78 33.96 -3.33
C LYS A 766 22.83 33.08 -2.52
N THR A 767 23.33 32.34 -1.53
CA THR A 767 22.47 31.50 -0.68
C THR A 767 21.46 32.32 0.11
N ARG A 768 21.85 33.50 0.61
CA ARG A 768 20.92 34.41 1.30
C ARG A 768 19.84 34.96 0.38
N GLU A 769 20.17 35.29 -0.86
CA GLU A 769 19.21 35.73 -1.89
C GLU A 769 18.17 34.62 -2.15
N PHE A 770 18.61 33.39 -2.40
CA PHE A 770 17.73 32.24 -2.60
C PHE A 770 16.87 31.91 -1.37
N GLN A 771 17.41 32.04 -0.15
CA GLN A 771 16.65 31.87 1.09
C GLN A 771 15.52 32.90 1.19
N MET A 772 15.81 34.16 0.90
CA MET A 772 14.81 35.23 0.95
C MET A 772 13.72 35.01 -0.11
N GLN A 773 14.11 34.64 -1.32
CA GLN A 773 13.17 34.28 -2.38
C GLN A 773 12.23 33.14 -1.94
N ALA A 774 12.76 32.05 -1.39
CA ALA A 774 11.96 30.92 -0.92
C ALA A 774 10.94 31.32 0.17
N ILE A 775 11.35 32.17 1.13
CA ILE A 775 10.46 32.68 2.18
C ILE A 775 9.35 33.56 1.59
N ILE A 776 9.68 34.46 0.66
CA ILE A 776 8.72 35.36 0.03
C ILE A 776 7.71 34.57 -0.82
N GLU A 777 8.19 33.62 -1.63
CA GLU A 777 7.35 32.75 -2.44
C GLU A 777 6.33 32.01 -1.58
N GLU A 778 6.75 31.49 -0.43
CA GLU A 778 5.85 30.79 0.50
C GLU A 778 4.82 31.74 1.13
N LYS A 779 5.23 32.95 1.55
CA LYS A 779 4.29 33.98 2.04
C LYS A 779 3.25 34.35 0.99
N VAL A 780 3.66 34.49 -0.27
CA VAL A 780 2.75 34.77 -1.39
C VAL A 780 1.79 33.60 -1.61
N LYS A 781 2.27 32.35 -1.58
CA LYS A 781 1.41 31.16 -1.69
C LYS A 781 0.38 31.10 -0.57
N ILE A 782 0.79 31.32 0.69
CA ILE A 782 -0.12 31.34 1.85
C ILE A 782 -1.17 32.44 1.68
N LYS A 783 -0.77 33.66 1.30
CA LYS A 783 -1.71 34.78 1.06
C LYS A 783 -2.70 34.45 -0.05
N LYS A 784 -2.24 33.87 -1.17
CA LYS A 784 -3.13 33.40 -2.26
C LYS A 784 -4.10 32.32 -1.77
N LYS A 785 -3.65 31.39 -0.93
CA LYS A 785 -4.51 30.33 -0.36
C LYS A 785 -5.56 30.90 0.61
N LEU A 786 -5.18 31.87 1.45
CA LEU A 786 -6.10 32.58 2.34
C LEU A 786 -7.15 33.36 1.55
N LEU A 787 -6.74 34.12 0.53
CA LEU A 787 -7.67 34.84 -0.35
C LEU A 787 -8.64 33.88 -1.05
N LYS A 788 -8.16 32.76 -1.60
CA LYS A 788 -9.03 31.70 -2.15
C LYS A 788 -9.96 31.08 -1.11
N GLY A 789 -9.53 30.98 0.15
CA GLY A 789 -10.34 30.49 1.27
C GLY A 789 -11.43 31.48 1.71
N MET A 790 -11.14 32.78 1.68
CA MET A 790 -12.08 33.86 1.99
C MET A 790 -13.11 34.08 0.88
N MET A 791 -12.76 33.77 -0.37
CA MET A 791 -13.68 33.76 -1.51
C MET A 791 -14.53 32.49 -1.60
N LYS A 792 -14.54 31.63 -0.58
CA LYS A 792 -15.33 30.40 -0.63
C LYS A 792 -16.81 30.73 -0.49
N GLU A 793 -17.55 30.35 -1.51
CA GLU A 793 -18.99 30.56 -1.60
C GLU A 793 -19.76 29.49 -0.82
N PRO A 794 -21.03 29.76 -0.45
CA PRO A 794 -21.86 28.79 0.23
C PRO A 794 -22.12 27.55 -0.65
N PRO A 795 -22.31 26.36 -0.04
CA PRO A 795 -22.56 25.13 -0.78
C PRO A 795 -23.77 25.18 -1.72
N SER A 796 -24.76 26.03 -1.42
CA SER A 796 -25.95 26.28 -2.25
C SER A 796 -25.68 26.74 -3.68
N LYS A 797 -24.46 27.21 -3.97
CA LYS A 797 -24.05 27.67 -5.31
C LYS A 797 -23.66 26.54 -6.26
N ILE A 798 -23.57 25.31 -5.78
CA ILE A 798 -23.23 24.15 -6.62
C ILE A 798 -24.31 23.09 -6.61
N SER A 799 -24.38 22.36 -7.72
CA SER A 799 -25.06 21.08 -7.80
C SER A 799 -24.17 20.04 -8.48
N LEU A 800 -24.36 18.78 -8.10
CA LEU A 800 -23.69 17.63 -8.67
C LEU A 800 -24.64 16.89 -9.61
N SER A 801 -24.16 16.58 -10.80
CA SER A 801 -24.79 15.63 -11.71
C SER A 801 -23.86 14.47 -12.02
N CYS A 802 -24.45 13.32 -12.31
CA CYS A 802 -23.72 12.11 -12.68
C CYS A 802 -22.89 12.38 -13.93
N ARG A 803 -21.59 12.08 -13.89
CA ARG A 803 -20.73 12.25 -15.07
C ARG A 803 -21.17 11.38 -16.25
N GLN A 804 -21.83 10.25 -16.01
CA GLN A 804 -22.18 9.30 -17.06
C GLN A 804 -23.48 9.65 -17.81
N CYS A 805 -24.58 9.85 -17.07
CA CYS A 805 -25.91 10.06 -17.64
C CYS A 805 -26.47 11.45 -17.40
N SER A 806 -25.68 12.36 -16.81
CA SER A 806 -26.07 13.74 -16.49
C SER A 806 -27.26 13.87 -15.54
N VAL A 807 -27.76 12.78 -14.94
CA VAL A 807 -28.83 12.84 -13.95
C VAL A 807 -28.40 13.70 -12.77
N PHE A 808 -29.31 14.56 -12.29
CA PHE A 808 -29.10 15.32 -11.08
C PHE A 808 -28.91 14.38 -9.88
N VAL A 809 -27.91 14.67 -9.04
CA VAL A 809 -27.54 13.83 -7.90
C VAL A 809 -27.87 14.53 -6.59
N CYS A 810 -27.28 15.69 -6.33
CA CYS A 810 -27.56 16.45 -5.11
C CYS A 810 -27.14 17.92 -5.23
N SER A 811 -27.64 18.74 -4.31
CA SER A 811 -27.15 20.10 -4.04
C SER A 811 -25.85 20.03 -3.26
N GLY A 812 -25.06 21.12 -3.27
CA GLY A 812 -23.92 21.23 -2.37
C GLY A 812 -24.31 21.31 -0.89
N GLU A 813 -25.55 21.71 -0.58
CA GLU A 813 -26.08 21.76 0.80
C GLU A 813 -26.22 20.36 1.41
N ASP A 814 -26.44 19.34 0.60
CA ASP A 814 -26.60 17.95 1.04
C ASP A 814 -25.25 17.27 1.38
N ILE A 815 -24.14 18.02 1.30
CA ILE A 815 -22.78 17.49 1.41
C ILE A 815 -22.13 17.98 2.69
N GLU A 816 -21.73 17.03 3.53
CA GLU A 816 -21.05 17.27 4.79
C GLU A 816 -19.65 16.66 4.80
N LYS A 817 -18.81 17.07 5.77
CA LYS A 817 -17.45 16.57 5.93
C LYS A 817 -17.22 15.82 7.24
N ILE A 818 -16.76 14.58 7.11
CA ILE A 818 -16.21 13.80 8.22
C ILE A 818 -14.68 14.00 8.24
N GLU A 819 -14.13 14.29 9.43
CA GLU A 819 -12.68 14.47 9.67
C GLU A 819 -12.00 15.47 8.71
N ASN A 820 -12.75 16.48 8.23
CA ASN A 820 -12.31 17.47 7.23
C ASN A 820 -11.82 16.87 5.88
N MET A 821 -12.07 15.59 5.62
CA MET A 821 -11.52 14.87 4.47
C MET A 821 -12.60 14.19 3.62
N HIS A 822 -13.47 13.40 4.25
CA HIS A 822 -14.46 12.58 3.57
C HIS A 822 -15.73 13.39 3.35
N HIS A 823 -16.17 13.48 2.09
CA HIS A 823 -17.38 14.24 1.72
C HIS A 823 -18.53 13.24 1.56
N VAL A 824 -19.57 13.38 2.36
CA VAL A 824 -20.67 12.41 2.46
C VAL A 824 -22.01 13.07 2.18
N ASN A 825 -22.97 12.29 1.68
CA ASN A 825 -24.38 12.67 1.60
C ASN A 825 -25.20 11.52 2.19
N VAL A 826 -25.87 11.80 3.31
CA VAL A 826 -26.67 10.83 4.08
C VAL A 826 -28.17 11.12 4.00
N THR A 827 -28.59 12.00 3.08
CA THR A 827 -30.00 12.36 2.94
C THR A 827 -30.84 11.16 2.44
N LYS A 828 -32.07 11.01 2.95
CA LYS A 828 -33.01 9.96 2.52
C LYS A 828 -33.37 10.00 1.03
N GLN A 829 -33.24 11.16 0.38
CA GLN A 829 -33.47 11.27 -1.07
C GLN A 829 -32.30 10.70 -1.87
N PHE A 830 -31.08 10.87 -1.36
CA PHE A 830 -29.88 10.38 -2.04
C PHE A 830 -29.80 8.85 -2.03
N SER A 831 -30.25 8.18 -0.96
CA SER A 831 -30.28 6.70 -0.88
C SER A 831 -31.09 6.03 -2.01
N LYS A 832 -32.08 6.74 -2.57
CA LYS A 832 -32.90 6.24 -3.69
C LYS A 832 -32.20 6.32 -5.06
N LEU A 833 -31.09 7.05 -5.15
CA LEU A 833 -30.40 7.36 -6.42
C LEU A 833 -29.20 6.45 -6.72
N PHE A 834 -28.71 5.71 -5.73
CA PHE A 834 -27.59 4.80 -5.88
C PHE A 834 -27.96 3.36 -5.53
N THR A 835 -27.12 2.44 -5.98
CA THR A 835 -27.12 1.03 -5.58
C THR A 835 -25.76 0.72 -4.97
N VAL A 836 -25.73 -0.16 -3.97
CA VAL A 836 -24.47 -0.65 -3.40
C VAL A 836 -24.07 -1.90 -4.15
N ARG A 837 -22.81 -1.95 -4.57
CA ARG A 837 -22.23 -3.12 -5.25
C ARG A 837 -21.04 -3.61 -4.46
N GLU A 838 -20.77 -4.90 -4.56
CA GLU A 838 -19.51 -5.43 -4.07
C GLU A 838 -18.33 -4.78 -4.79
N ASN A 839 -17.30 -4.49 -4.01
CA ASN A 839 -16.07 -3.96 -4.55
C ASN A 839 -15.23 -5.12 -5.11
N ALA A 840 -15.14 -5.23 -6.44
CA ALA A 840 -14.34 -6.26 -7.12
C ALA A 840 -12.85 -6.27 -6.68
N SER A 841 -12.32 -5.16 -6.15
CA SER A 841 -10.95 -5.10 -5.61
C SER A 841 -10.80 -5.70 -4.20
N LEU A 842 -11.91 -5.88 -3.46
CA LEU A 842 -11.95 -6.56 -2.16
C LEU A 842 -12.15 -8.07 -2.28
N GLN A 843 -12.63 -8.58 -3.42
CA GLN A 843 -12.74 -10.03 -3.69
C GLN A 843 -11.38 -10.75 -3.62
N GLU A 844 -10.25 -10.03 -3.74
CA GLU A 844 -8.89 -10.57 -3.55
C GLU A 844 -8.28 -10.30 -2.16
N ARG A 845 -9.04 -9.78 -1.19
CA ARG A 845 -8.60 -9.57 0.20
C ARG A 845 -9.43 -10.47 1.12
N LEU A 846 -8.91 -11.65 1.43
CA LEU A 846 -9.45 -12.53 2.48
C LEU A 846 -9.01 -12.01 3.86
N LEU A 847 -9.67 -10.95 4.34
CA LEU A 847 -9.55 -10.49 5.74
C LEU A 847 -10.95 -10.08 6.23
N ASP A 848 -11.33 -10.59 7.40
CA ASP A 848 -12.64 -10.44 8.04
C ASP A 848 -12.87 -9.03 8.62
N TYR A 849 -13.10 -8.01 7.78
CA TYR A 849 -13.66 -6.73 8.22
C TYR A 849 -14.57 -6.06 7.17
N GLU A 850 -15.46 -5.23 7.72
CA GLU A 850 -16.65 -4.56 7.16
C GLU A 850 -16.56 -4.16 5.68
N THR A 851 -17.59 -4.57 4.95
CA THR A 851 -17.79 -4.40 3.51
C THR A 851 -17.76 -2.92 3.09
N ASN A 852 -16.67 -2.47 2.48
CA ASN A 852 -16.65 -1.21 1.72
C ASN A 852 -17.31 -1.42 0.35
N GLY A 853 -18.64 -1.47 0.33
CA GLY A 853 -19.43 -1.48 -0.91
C GLY A 853 -19.12 -0.25 -1.78
N VAL A 854 -19.27 -0.38 -3.09
CA VAL A 854 -19.15 0.72 -4.05
C VAL A 854 -20.54 1.30 -4.29
N ILE A 855 -20.70 2.61 -4.13
CA ILE A 855 -21.94 3.29 -4.53
C ILE A 855 -21.91 3.57 -6.03
N ALA A 856 -22.94 3.13 -6.74
CA ALA A 856 -23.08 3.28 -8.19
C ALA A 856 -24.44 3.87 -8.56
N CYS A 857 -24.46 4.71 -9.60
CA CYS A 857 -25.66 5.33 -10.13
C CYS A 857 -26.70 4.28 -10.54
N LYS A 858 -27.93 4.38 -10.02
CA LYS A 858 -29.03 3.46 -10.37
C LYS A 858 -29.41 3.51 -11.86
N ASN A 859 -29.25 4.66 -12.51
CA ASN A 859 -29.68 4.84 -13.91
C ASN A 859 -28.68 4.29 -14.95
N CYS A 860 -27.38 4.32 -14.65
CA CYS A 860 -26.35 4.02 -15.67
C CYS A 860 -25.21 3.12 -15.19
N GLY A 861 -25.20 2.74 -13.91
CA GLY A 861 -24.18 1.89 -13.30
C GLY A 861 -22.85 2.58 -12.98
N GLN A 862 -22.71 3.89 -13.27
CA GLN A 862 -21.49 4.65 -13.01
C GLN A 862 -21.13 4.66 -11.53
N GLN A 863 -19.92 4.24 -11.18
CA GLN A 863 -19.38 4.39 -9.83
C GLN A 863 -19.33 5.87 -9.42
N TRP A 864 -19.82 6.18 -8.22
CA TRP A 864 -19.84 7.50 -7.62
C TRP A 864 -18.89 7.64 -6.42
N GLY A 865 -18.60 6.54 -5.73
CA GLY A 865 -17.88 6.60 -4.45
C GLY A 865 -17.75 5.25 -3.77
N SER A 866 -17.67 5.28 -2.43
CA SER A 866 -17.61 4.08 -1.58
C SER A 866 -18.55 4.27 -0.38
N MET A 867 -19.12 3.17 0.11
CA MET A 867 -19.77 3.10 1.42
C MET A 867 -18.72 3.13 2.52
N MET A 868 -19.03 3.79 3.62
CA MET A 868 -18.16 3.92 4.79
C MET A 868 -19.02 3.85 6.05
N LEU A 869 -18.59 3.08 7.04
CA LEU A 869 -19.22 3.08 8.36
C LEU A 869 -18.55 4.13 9.25
N TYR A 870 -19.32 5.09 9.75
CA TYR A 870 -18.82 6.11 10.70
C TYR A 870 -19.69 6.11 11.94
N LYS A 871 -19.12 5.64 13.06
CA LYS A 871 -19.83 5.51 14.35
C LYS A 871 -21.18 4.80 14.20
N SER A 872 -21.18 3.65 13.51
CA SER A 872 -22.37 2.84 13.23
C SER A 872 -23.39 3.43 12.25
N ILE A 873 -23.10 4.56 11.60
CA ILE A 873 -23.94 5.11 10.51
C ILE A 873 -23.29 4.77 9.17
N GLU A 874 -24.07 4.20 8.26
CA GLU A 874 -23.64 4.00 6.87
C GLU A 874 -23.64 5.33 6.11
N CYS A 875 -22.45 5.76 5.71
CA CYS A 875 -22.22 7.04 5.06
C CYS A 875 -21.73 6.85 3.62
N PRO A 876 -22.54 7.19 2.61
CA PRO A 876 -22.11 7.23 1.21
C PRO A 876 -21.05 8.32 0.98
N CYS A 877 -19.80 7.92 0.76
CA CYS A 877 -18.68 8.84 0.52
C CYS A 877 -18.51 9.14 -0.97
N LEU A 878 -18.68 10.41 -1.35
CA LEU A 878 -18.66 10.87 -2.75
C LEU A 878 -17.25 11.17 -3.25
N HIS A 879 -16.90 10.63 -4.42
CA HIS A 879 -15.67 10.96 -5.12
C HIS A 879 -15.93 11.96 -6.25
N ILE A 880 -15.52 13.22 -6.08
CA ILE A 880 -15.84 14.33 -7.00
C ILE A 880 -15.50 14.06 -8.48
N LYS A 881 -14.49 13.22 -8.76
CA LYS A 881 -14.08 12.85 -10.13
C LYS A 881 -15.19 12.15 -10.93
N HIS A 882 -16.21 11.61 -10.27
CA HIS A 882 -17.33 10.92 -10.92
C HIS A 882 -18.55 11.82 -11.16
N PHE A 883 -18.42 13.12 -10.89
CA PHE A 883 -19.49 14.10 -11.03
C PHE A 883 -19.09 15.27 -11.91
N VAL A 884 -20.10 15.87 -12.55
CA VAL A 884 -20.01 17.20 -13.15
C VAL A 884 -20.60 18.18 -12.16
N VAL A 885 -19.84 19.24 -11.86
CA VAL A 885 -20.26 20.29 -10.93
C VAL A 885 -20.81 21.45 -11.75
N THR A 886 -22.06 21.82 -11.50
CA THR A 886 -22.65 23.04 -12.04
C THR A 886 -22.45 24.16 -11.04
N TYR A 887 -21.86 25.27 -11.47
CA TYR A 887 -21.58 26.43 -10.63
C TYR A 887 -21.88 27.70 -11.42
N SER A 888 -22.83 28.52 -10.95
CA SER A 888 -23.27 29.75 -11.65
C SER A 888 -23.56 29.53 -13.14
N SER A 889 -24.32 28.47 -13.44
CA SER A 889 -24.67 28.01 -14.80
C SER A 889 -23.49 27.52 -15.67
N LYS A 890 -22.28 27.39 -15.11
CA LYS A 890 -21.11 26.81 -15.79
C LYS A 890 -20.84 25.39 -15.27
N LYS A 891 -20.73 24.43 -16.18
CA LYS A 891 -20.41 23.04 -15.86
C LYS A 891 -18.90 22.82 -15.88
N LYS A 892 -18.37 22.19 -14.83
CA LYS A 892 -16.93 21.89 -14.68
C LYS A 892 -16.74 20.52 -14.03
N THR A 893 -15.64 19.87 -14.41
CA THR A 893 -15.17 18.62 -13.80
C THR A 893 -13.97 18.92 -12.89
N PHE A 894 -13.88 18.23 -11.76
CA PHE A 894 -12.80 18.42 -10.79
C PHE A 894 -12.14 17.08 -10.45
N SER A 895 -10.83 17.11 -10.17
CA SER A 895 -10.12 15.91 -9.75
C SER A 895 -10.12 15.73 -8.23
N LYS A 896 -10.24 16.84 -7.48
CA LYS A 896 -10.17 16.90 -6.02
C LYS A 896 -11.14 17.92 -5.45
N TRP A 897 -11.76 17.61 -4.31
CA TRP A 897 -12.65 18.51 -3.58
C TRP A 897 -11.98 19.86 -3.21
N SER A 898 -10.67 19.86 -3.00
CA SER A 898 -9.90 21.07 -2.67
C SER A 898 -9.83 22.11 -3.80
N GLU A 899 -10.15 21.73 -5.04
CA GLU A 899 -10.19 22.63 -6.20
C GLU A 899 -11.46 23.48 -6.24
N LEU A 900 -12.51 23.04 -5.53
CA LEU A 900 -13.77 23.78 -5.43
C LEU A 900 -13.62 24.98 -4.50
N PRO A 901 -14.07 26.18 -4.93
CA PRO A 901 -14.12 27.36 -4.09
C PRO A 901 -15.35 27.34 -3.16
N ILE A 902 -15.64 26.19 -2.53
CA ILE A 902 -16.80 25.97 -1.66
C ILE A 902 -16.33 25.54 -0.27
N LYS A 903 -17.08 25.95 0.76
CA LYS A 903 -16.89 25.51 2.14
C LYS A 903 -18.10 24.69 2.58
N PHE A 904 -17.93 23.37 2.64
CA PHE A 904 -18.96 22.47 3.18
C PHE A 904 -18.92 22.42 4.72
N PRO A 905 -20.08 22.21 5.37
CA PRO A 905 -20.18 22.02 6.82
C PRO A 905 -19.49 20.74 7.30
N ALA A 906 -19.23 20.66 8.61
CA ALA A 906 -18.80 19.44 9.26
C ALA A 906 -20.02 18.53 9.47
N PHE A 907 -19.80 17.22 9.45
CA PHE A 907 -20.85 16.22 9.67
C PHE A 907 -21.38 16.28 11.10
N ASP A 908 -22.69 16.43 11.25
CA ASP A 908 -23.37 16.44 12.55
C ASP A 908 -23.87 15.04 12.90
N TYR A 909 -23.07 14.32 13.68
CA TYR A 909 -23.41 12.95 14.08
C TYR A 909 -24.70 12.88 14.89
N THR A 910 -24.94 13.83 15.79
CA THR A 910 -26.11 13.79 16.68
C THR A 910 -27.37 13.94 15.87
N GLN A 911 -27.41 14.90 14.94
CA GLN A 911 -28.56 15.13 14.08
C GLN A 911 -28.93 13.89 13.25
N HIS A 912 -27.95 13.22 12.63
CA HIS A 912 -28.21 12.04 11.80
C HIS A 912 -28.50 10.78 12.62
N ALA A 913 -27.94 10.67 13.82
CA ALA A 913 -28.26 9.57 14.73
C ALA A 913 -29.69 9.67 15.25
N ASP A 914 -30.14 10.86 15.64
CA ASP A 914 -31.51 11.08 16.15
C ASP A 914 -32.55 10.69 15.09
N LEU A 915 -32.33 11.06 13.82
CA LEU A 915 -33.21 10.68 12.70
C LEU A 915 -33.30 9.17 12.46
N LEU A 916 -32.25 8.41 12.77
CA LEU A 916 -32.23 6.94 12.63
C LEU A 916 -32.93 6.25 13.80
N VAL A 917 -32.91 6.86 14.99
CA VAL A 917 -33.61 6.35 16.17
C VAL A 917 -35.11 6.67 16.08
N GLU A 918 -35.48 7.86 15.62
CA GLU A 918 -36.89 8.24 15.41
C GLU A 918 -37.58 7.35 14.34
N ASP A 919 -36.88 6.99 13.26
CA ASP A 919 -37.41 6.06 12.24
C ASP A 919 -37.70 4.65 12.83
N SER A 920 -36.99 4.23 13.88
CA SER A 920 -37.22 2.94 14.53
C SER A 920 -38.40 2.95 15.52
N GLU A 921 -38.73 4.11 16.11
CA GLU A 921 -39.88 4.24 17.00
C GLU A 921 -41.21 4.33 16.23
N GLU A 922 -41.20 4.78 14.97
CA GLU A 922 -42.39 4.76 14.10
C GLU A 922 -42.72 3.35 13.57
N GLU A 923 -41.74 2.47 13.37
CA GLU A 923 -42.00 1.07 12.95
C GLU A 923 -42.57 0.20 14.11
N ASP A 924 -42.24 0.51 15.37
CA ASP A 924 -42.75 -0.21 16.54
C ASP A 924 -44.20 0.19 16.92
N LEU A 925 -44.78 1.23 16.31
CA LEU A 925 -46.14 1.71 16.59
C LEU A 925 -47.21 1.16 15.64
N GLU A 926 -46.85 0.37 14.63
CA GLU A 926 -47.82 -0.32 13.74
C GLU A 926 -48.12 -1.78 14.14
N THR A 927 -47.56 -2.26 15.26
CA THR A 927 -47.93 -3.55 15.85
C THR A 927 -48.36 -3.39 17.30
N ASP A 928 -49.62 -2.99 17.50
CA ASP A 928 -50.43 -3.30 18.68
C ASP A 928 -51.89 -3.57 18.30
#